data_AF-A0A2U9ILC1-F1
#
_entry.id   AF-A0A2U9ILC1-F1
#
_cell.length_a   1.000
_cell.length_b   1.000
_cell.length_c   1.000
_cell.angle_alpha   90.00
_cell.angle_beta   90.00
_cell.angle_gamma   90.00
#
_symmetry.space_group_name_H-M   'P 1'
#
loop_
_entity.id
_entity.type
_entity.pdbx_description
1 polymer ?
#
loop_
_entity_poly.entity_id
_entity_poly.type
_entity_poly.pdbx_seq_one_letter_code
_entity_poly.pdbx_strand_id
1 'polypeptide(L)'
;MTDKDSFKLSRRDFLKASAAIGTIAGLAYLASKYNFNIFVSKDPIDDEELQPGWQYSYAPSICAFCSSTCDILVSTEYKNGYIRAIEIDGNPLSPLNEGKICPRGRSGIFRTYNIDRLKTPLIRTGPKGTWAFREATWEEAINYIMKNIQNIQPYEFILIGGAIPCANYKRYFIPFTLGLQMPNINGTPMQSCLFSLQSQVGSIIGGFDLHATDLMDDMTNSSLIIAWGTSGFPAGIFVNRAQRFAKGIGNGAYVISIDPRVGEAASKANLWIPAKPGSDLYIAMAIINYLIQNGYYDSDFVRYYTNAPFLAYEENGVVKLLEEDYEDGTVKAYYVYDEISGQIVKVPPFTNTNKYDINGNLIQPALNPPQGLTYNGNQVQTVFQFLSQKVSNYTLEYAAQVADVPLTQIQELAFRIATMKPMTIVSGLKGFFNDQAVQFRRAYAIIMALTGNIDIRGGWVYSAVYREGIKEVLNAYNNMIANGKTKPGILLQRPEVLEQVPLLDLPGELLSMFSIIYTYNNPSFWSSGFPSITYAYNQNLKQQNKKPAGAFALFVDSGSYAAFKGNVSWNNQQYKPKVVMSYAGSPFNFTWNEYKQILENSFYIMIDILPTEASLYADVILPDVTYLERDEPFVHDGPAMDYAIRGRWQAIPVVWPNTANGLDLFVMLAYMINSQAGDNYVEWMSNVHEINKDVFKSIIQQEMPKYQQYLIQNNGYPPWGSFTAKAWREARLSVLSEKLNMSEDQISQVLRNNGVLVVKTVDDYFSNNERIPWDLPAATPTGRIEIYSTILYYYVIQNYGYDPIFDPIIAEVPPNWNGGYAVEEGVYQEPPSPYNDPTFKPTPPEFFYIEYKVPQFAYVASTDNPLLMAIASDSYHKDILMRAWMNPTTASQLGINEGDWIAIERWKLPNPDGTIPKLVIRVHLTQYIRPDTIGVPEAFGQRNPALTTAIKAVNEFGNKPVSELWPSGRNPLGGYKQSEQFTVYVRKATPDEIQEATQLASVQTSDTLPSQQSKVITPNNSASQSEWNEYVSYGNVSTLG
;
A
#
# COMPACT_ATOMS: atom_id res chain seq x y z
N MET A 1 -1.78 47.38 11.74
CA MET A 1 -1.81 48.81 11.36
C MET A 1 -2.08 48.89 9.86
N THR A 2 -2.95 49.82 9.47
CA THR A 2 -3.52 50.08 8.15
C THR A 2 -2.50 50.66 7.16
N ASP A 3 -2.46 50.19 5.91
CA ASP A 3 -2.78 51.04 4.76
C ASP A 3 -2.92 50.23 3.45
N LYS A 4 -3.97 50.58 2.69
CA LYS A 4 -4.31 50.06 1.37
C LYS A 4 -3.73 51.00 0.30
N ASP A 5 -2.63 50.62 -0.34
CA ASP A 5 -2.22 51.26 -1.60
C ASP A 5 -2.75 50.46 -2.79
N SER A 6 -3.90 50.90 -3.30
CA SER A 6 -4.44 50.47 -4.58
C SER A 6 -3.59 51.04 -5.73
N PHE A 7 -2.96 50.18 -6.53
CA PHE A 7 -2.35 50.54 -7.81
C PHE A 7 -3.39 51.19 -8.74
N LYS A 8 -3.24 52.47 -9.08
CA LYS A 8 -4.02 53.15 -10.14
C LYS A 8 -3.16 53.29 -11.40
N LEU A 9 -3.38 52.42 -12.38
CA LEU A 9 -2.83 52.59 -13.73
C LEU A 9 -3.54 53.76 -14.44
N SER A 10 -2.79 54.69 -15.03
CA SER A 10 -3.40 55.78 -15.82
C SER A 10 -3.86 55.26 -17.20
N ARG A 11 -4.81 55.95 -17.84
CA ARG A 11 -5.24 55.65 -19.22
C ARG A 11 -4.07 55.67 -20.22
N ARG A 12 -3.03 56.47 -19.96
CA ARG A 12 -1.83 56.52 -20.80
C ARG A 12 -0.96 55.29 -20.63
N ASP A 13 -0.88 54.75 -19.41
CA ASP A 13 -0.16 53.51 -19.11
C ASP A 13 -0.92 52.30 -19.65
N PHE A 14 -2.26 52.31 -19.58
CA PHE A 14 -3.10 51.30 -20.22
C PHE A 14 -2.89 51.29 -21.73
N LEU A 15 -2.95 52.44 -22.42
CA LEU A 15 -2.76 52.49 -23.88
C LEU A 15 -1.35 52.07 -24.32
N LYS A 16 -0.31 52.40 -23.54
CA LYS A 16 1.05 51.89 -23.78
C LYS A 16 1.14 50.38 -23.58
N ALA A 17 0.50 49.84 -22.54
CA ALA A 17 0.43 48.41 -22.28
C ALA A 17 -0.37 47.68 -23.37
N SER A 18 -1.50 48.23 -23.84
CA SER A 18 -2.31 47.65 -24.91
C SER A 18 -1.57 47.64 -26.26
N ALA A 19 -0.82 48.70 -26.57
CA ALA A 19 0.01 48.74 -27.77
C ALA A 19 1.16 47.70 -27.69
N ALA A 20 1.79 47.56 -26.51
CA ALA A 20 2.81 46.53 -26.28
C ALA A 20 2.22 45.11 -26.41
N ILE A 21 1.04 44.86 -25.82
CA ILE A 21 0.36 43.55 -25.88
C ILE A 21 -0.10 43.21 -27.31
N GLY A 22 -0.63 44.18 -28.06
CA GLY A 22 -1.03 43.97 -29.46
C GLY A 22 0.16 43.61 -30.36
N THR A 23 1.33 44.19 -30.10
CA THR A 23 2.57 43.89 -30.82
C THR A 23 3.10 42.49 -30.45
N ILE A 24 3.03 42.12 -29.16
CA ILE A 24 3.45 40.80 -28.65
C ILE A 24 2.53 39.68 -29.18
N ALA A 25 1.22 39.88 -29.20
CA ALA A 25 0.27 38.91 -29.72
C ALA A 25 0.40 38.73 -31.25
N GLY A 26 0.64 39.81 -31.99
CA GLY A 26 0.90 39.76 -33.43
C GLY A 26 2.21 39.03 -33.76
N LEU A 27 3.26 39.22 -32.96
CA LEU A 27 4.52 38.48 -33.06
C LEU A 27 4.33 37.00 -32.69
N ALA A 28 3.62 36.68 -31.60
CA ALA A 28 3.30 35.31 -31.16
C ALA A 28 2.55 34.51 -32.24
N TYR A 29 1.60 35.14 -32.94
CA TYR A 29 0.86 34.51 -34.03
C TYR A 29 1.73 34.29 -35.29
N LEU A 30 2.61 35.22 -35.62
CA LEU A 30 3.56 35.05 -36.74
C LEU A 30 4.61 33.97 -36.44
N ALA A 31 5.08 33.92 -35.20
CA ALA A 31 6.02 32.93 -34.70
C ALA A 31 5.48 31.49 -34.70
N SER A 32 4.23 31.29 -34.29
CA SER A 32 3.60 29.96 -34.32
C SER A 32 3.35 29.49 -35.76
N LYS A 33 3.13 30.41 -36.70
CA LYS A 33 2.89 30.08 -38.11
C LYS A 33 4.17 29.71 -38.88
N TYR A 34 5.33 30.18 -38.42
CA TYR A 34 6.64 29.97 -39.08
C TYR A 34 7.67 29.21 -38.21
N ASN A 35 7.23 28.61 -37.09
CA ASN A 35 8.06 27.83 -36.17
C ASN A 35 9.30 28.60 -35.61
N PHE A 36 9.15 29.90 -35.40
CA PHE A 36 10.19 30.75 -34.80
C PHE A 36 9.88 30.98 -33.31
N ASN A 37 10.75 30.57 -32.40
CA ASN A 37 10.61 30.88 -30.97
C ASN A 37 11.00 32.35 -30.70
N ILE A 38 10.05 33.16 -30.20
CA ILE A 38 10.24 34.58 -29.83
C ILE A 38 10.12 34.83 -28.33
N PHE A 39 9.84 33.81 -27.53
CA PHE A 39 10.40 33.80 -26.20
C PHE A 39 11.89 33.55 -26.42
N VAL A 40 12.70 34.59 -26.23
CA VAL A 40 14.07 34.36 -25.79
C VAL A 40 13.91 33.63 -24.46
N SER A 41 13.77 32.30 -24.52
CA SER A 41 14.48 31.49 -23.57
C SER A 41 15.89 32.05 -23.67
N LYS A 42 16.36 32.71 -22.61
CA LYS A 42 17.76 32.46 -22.28
C LYS A 42 17.90 30.95 -22.47
N ASP A 43 18.78 30.50 -23.36
CA ASP A 43 19.33 29.15 -23.22
C ASP A 43 19.50 28.97 -21.72
N PRO A 44 18.99 27.87 -21.12
CA PRO A 44 19.13 27.68 -19.69
C PRO A 44 20.56 28.06 -19.37
N ILE A 45 20.73 29.11 -18.57
CA ILE A 45 22.07 29.40 -18.11
C ILE A 45 22.39 28.14 -17.34
N ASP A 46 23.35 27.40 -17.86
CA ASP A 46 23.98 26.33 -17.12
C ASP A 46 24.74 27.01 -15.98
N ASP A 47 24.00 27.38 -14.93
CA ASP A 47 24.57 27.94 -13.70
C ASP A 47 25.46 26.89 -13.00
N GLU A 48 25.41 25.64 -13.48
CA GLU A 48 26.35 24.54 -13.22
C GLU A 48 27.27 24.33 -14.44
N GLU A 49 28.19 25.23 -14.76
CA GLU A 49 29.29 24.84 -15.68
C GLU A 49 29.91 23.53 -15.14
N LEU A 50 29.62 22.43 -15.83
CA LEU A 50 30.12 21.10 -15.52
C LEU A 50 31.61 21.22 -15.22
N GLN A 51 32.02 20.79 -14.02
CA GLN A 51 33.33 21.15 -13.51
C GLN A 51 34.41 20.64 -14.47
N PRO A 52 35.39 21.48 -14.89
CA PRO A 52 36.40 21.06 -15.83
C PRO A 52 37.14 19.78 -15.40
N GLY A 53 37.21 18.83 -16.33
CA GLY A 53 37.88 17.54 -16.15
C GLY A 53 37.06 16.49 -15.38
N TRP A 54 35.79 16.74 -15.10
CA TRP A 54 34.83 15.69 -14.70
C TRP A 54 34.13 15.12 -15.93
N GLN A 55 33.85 13.83 -15.86
CA GLN A 55 33.02 13.10 -16.83
C GLN A 55 31.66 12.86 -16.17
N TYR A 56 30.58 12.91 -16.94
CA TYR A 56 29.22 12.79 -16.43
C TYR A 56 28.46 11.69 -17.18
N SER A 57 27.66 10.92 -16.45
CA SER A 57 26.77 9.91 -17.02
C SER A 57 25.51 9.79 -16.18
N TYR A 58 24.54 9.04 -16.68
CA TYR A 58 23.35 8.66 -15.94
C TYR A 58 23.42 7.18 -15.57
N ALA A 59 22.47 6.69 -14.77
CA ALA A 59 22.16 5.27 -14.63
C ALA A 59 20.65 5.10 -14.37
N PRO A 60 19.87 4.37 -15.21
CA PRO A 60 18.50 4.05 -14.89
C PRO A 60 18.43 3.19 -13.65
N SER A 61 17.51 3.54 -12.78
CA SER A 61 17.29 2.86 -11.52
C SER A 61 15.81 2.92 -11.16
N ILE A 62 15.45 2.33 -10.04
CA ILE A 62 14.08 2.32 -9.52
C ILE A 62 14.11 2.88 -8.10
N CYS A 63 13.31 3.92 -7.85
CA CYS A 63 13.21 4.55 -6.53
C CYS A 63 12.68 3.58 -5.47
N ALA A 64 13.33 3.55 -4.30
CA ALA A 64 12.99 2.67 -3.19
C ALA A 64 12.61 3.46 -1.91
N PHE A 65 11.90 4.60 -2.02
CA PHE A 65 11.37 5.31 -0.84
C PHE A 65 9.96 4.86 -0.44
N CYS A 66 9.15 4.48 -1.42
CA CYS A 66 7.79 4.01 -1.21
C CYS A 66 7.47 2.95 -2.26
N SER A 67 6.30 2.36 -2.14
CA SER A 67 5.87 1.27 -3.00
C SER A 67 5.47 1.68 -4.43
N SER A 68 5.52 2.97 -4.77
CA SER A 68 5.28 3.44 -6.14
C SER A 68 6.35 2.98 -7.12
N THR A 69 7.54 2.59 -6.64
CA THR A 69 8.67 2.10 -7.47
C THR A 69 8.90 2.92 -8.74
N CYS A 70 8.89 4.26 -8.64
CA CYS A 70 9.08 5.14 -9.80
C CYS A 70 10.39 4.84 -10.53
N ASP A 71 10.37 4.84 -11.86
CA ASP A 71 11.59 4.71 -12.65
C ASP A 71 12.32 6.05 -12.65
N ILE A 72 13.63 5.99 -12.42
CA ILE A 72 14.47 7.16 -12.22
C ILE A 72 15.74 7.08 -13.05
N LEU A 73 16.37 8.23 -13.24
CA LEU A 73 17.72 8.37 -13.79
C LEU A 73 18.61 8.97 -12.71
N VAL A 74 19.74 8.33 -12.44
CA VAL A 74 20.71 8.77 -11.44
C VAL A 74 21.89 9.40 -12.15
N SER A 75 22.06 10.71 -12.02
CA SER A 75 23.22 11.42 -12.56
C SER A 75 24.45 11.10 -11.71
N THR A 76 25.55 10.79 -12.37
CA THR A 76 26.84 10.46 -11.75
C THR A 76 27.95 11.28 -12.38
N GLU A 77 28.97 11.57 -11.60
CA GLU A 77 30.19 12.19 -12.09
C GLU A 77 31.41 11.35 -11.74
N TYR A 78 32.43 11.41 -12.60
CA TYR A 78 33.67 10.66 -12.48
C TYR A 78 34.89 11.55 -12.76
N LYS A 79 35.94 11.41 -11.94
CA LYS A 79 37.25 12.04 -12.16
C LYS A 79 38.36 11.30 -11.43
N ASN A 80 39.42 10.92 -12.15
CA ASN A 80 40.66 10.36 -11.59
C ASN A 80 40.44 9.24 -10.56
N GLY A 81 39.57 8.28 -10.90
CA GLY A 81 39.27 7.16 -10.02
C GLY A 81 38.19 7.42 -8.97
N TYR A 82 37.60 8.62 -8.93
CA TYR A 82 36.53 9.00 -8.00
C TYR A 82 35.18 9.09 -8.71
N ILE A 83 34.13 8.47 -8.15
CA ILE A 83 32.74 8.49 -8.64
C ILE A 83 31.76 8.89 -7.53
N ARG A 84 30.71 9.65 -7.86
CA ARG A 84 29.55 9.83 -6.97
C ARG A 84 28.25 10.08 -7.73
N ALA A 85 27.12 9.85 -7.05
CA ALA A 85 25.81 10.29 -7.51
C ALA A 85 25.60 11.76 -7.12
N ILE A 86 25.10 12.57 -8.04
CA ILE A 86 24.90 14.02 -7.85
C ILE A 86 23.43 14.43 -7.92
N GLU A 87 22.61 13.72 -8.71
CA GLU A 87 21.22 14.08 -8.91
C GLU A 87 20.33 12.84 -9.25
N ILE A 88 19.02 12.91 -8.95
CA ILE A 88 18.03 11.85 -9.26
C ILE A 88 16.79 12.44 -9.91
N ASP A 89 16.59 12.19 -11.20
CA ASP A 89 15.41 12.62 -11.95
C ASP A 89 14.44 11.47 -12.22
N GLY A 90 13.19 11.79 -12.56
CA GLY A 90 12.27 10.78 -13.07
C GLY A 90 12.68 10.36 -14.48
N ASN A 91 12.51 9.08 -14.82
CA ASN A 91 12.77 8.60 -16.17
C ASN A 91 11.63 9.03 -17.13
N PRO A 92 11.89 9.82 -18.18
CA PRO A 92 10.87 10.28 -19.11
C PRO A 92 10.22 9.16 -19.93
N LEU A 93 10.94 8.04 -20.13
CA LEU A 93 10.43 6.87 -20.85
C LEU A 93 9.50 6.00 -20.01
N SER A 94 9.34 6.32 -18.72
CA SER A 94 8.52 5.53 -17.80
C SER A 94 7.03 5.73 -18.06
N PRO A 95 6.26 4.64 -18.28
CA PRO A 95 4.79 4.71 -18.31
C PRO A 95 4.17 4.99 -16.94
N LEU A 96 4.97 4.90 -15.87
CA LEU A 96 4.51 5.15 -14.50
C LEU A 96 4.51 6.64 -14.21
N ASN A 97 5.70 7.23 -14.19
CA ASN A 97 5.89 8.57 -13.66
C ASN A 97 6.23 9.62 -14.73
N GLU A 98 6.41 9.25 -16.01
CA GLU A 98 6.56 10.18 -17.13
C GLU A 98 7.57 11.31 -16.86
N GLY A 99 8.76 10.94 -16.34
CA GLY A 99 9.81 11.89 -16.00
C GLY A 99 9.60 12.66 -14.68
N LYS A 100 8.50 12.44 -13.96
CA LYS A 100 8.21 13.11 -12.68
C LYS A 100 8.72 12.29 -11.49
N ILE A 101 9.03 12.97 -10.40
CA ILE A 101 9.44 12.33 -9.15
C ILE A 101 9.03 13.21 -7.97
N CYS A 102 8.70 12.59 -6.83
CA CYS A 102 8.34 13.32 -5.60
C CYS A 102 9.58 13.81 -4.84
N PRO A 103 9.43 14.74 -3.87
CA PRO A 103 10.54 15.25 -3.07
C PRO A 103 11.38 14.15 -2.41
N ARG A 104 10.73 13.07 -1.94
CA ARG A 104 11.41 11.92 -1.32
C ARG A 104 12.38 11.24 -2.30
N GLY A 105 11.92 10.96 -3.51
CA GLY A 105 12.74 10.33 -4.54
C GLY A 105 13.90 11.23 -4.96
N ARG A 106 13.64 12.53 -5.15
CA ARG A 106 14.66 13.54 -5.45
C ARG A 106 15.73 13.63 -4.35
N SER A 107 15.32 13.49 -3.09
CA SER A 107 16.22 13.52 -1.93
C SER A 107 17.00 12.21 -1.70
N GLY A 108 16.91 11.24 -2.61
CA GLY A 108 17.38 9.88 -2.34
C GLY A 108 18.87 9.71 -2.12
N ILE A 109 19.66 10.59 -2.73
CA ILE A 109 21.11 10.71 -2.51
C ILE A 109 21.45 10.91 -1.03
N PHE A 110 20.64 11.68 -0.32
CA PHE A 110 20.84 11.94 1.12
C PHE A 110 20.55 10.74 2.01
N ARG A 111 19.90 9.68 1.50
CA ARG A 111 19.79 8.40 2.22
C ARG A 111 21.07 7.57 2.07
N THR A 112 21.67 7.57 0.89
CA THR A 112 22.91 6.84 0.59
C THR A 112 24.11 7.42 1.33
N TYR A 113 24.23 8.75 1.32
CA TYR A 113 25.28 9.50 2.01
C TYR A 113 24.85 10.00 3.40
N ASN A 114 23.80 9.43 4.00
CA ASN A 114 23.40 9.80 5.36
C ASN A 114 24.55 9.49 6.33
N ILE A 115 24.91 10.46 7.16
CA ILE A 115 25.94 10.31 8.19
C ILE A 115 25.55 9.25 9.24
N ASP A 116 24.25 9.15 9.55
CA ASP A 116 23.70 8.26 10.58
C ASP A 116 23.53 6.81 10.09
N ARG A 117 23.91 6.52 8.84
CA ARG A 117 23.81 5.19 8.24
C ARG A 117 24.58 4.12 9.03
N LEU A 118 24.04 2.90 9.06
CA LEU A 118 24.73 1.72 9.57
C LEU A 118 25.86 1.32 8.60
N LYS A 119 27.11 1.27 9.10
CA LYS A 119 28.31 1.12 8.26
C LYS A 119 28.99 -0.24 8.40
N THR A 120 28.80 -0.94 9.53
CA THR A 120 29.44 -2.22 9.86
C THR A 120 28.49 -3.04 10.76
N PRO A 121 28.61 -4.38 10.79
CA PRO A 121 27.84 -5.20 11.72
C PRO A 121 28.03 -4.76 13.18
N LEU A 122 26.95 -4.79 13.96
CA LEU A 122 26.95 -4.40 15.38
C LEU A 122 26.43 -5.53 16.26
N ILE A 123 27.07 -5.74 17.41
CA ILE A 123 26.62 -6.67 18.46
C ILE A 123 26.35 -5.88 19.74
N ARG A 124 25.22 -6.15 20.38
CA ARG A 124 24.81 -5.48 21.62
C ARG A 124 25.79 -5.73 22.77
N THR A 125 26.08 -4.70 23.54
CA THR A 125 26.95 -4.76 24.74
C THR A 125 26.25 -4.32 26.02
N GLY A 126 25.19 -3.53 25.93
CA GLY A 126 24.39 -3.06 27.08
C GLY A 126 22.94 -3.57 27.08
N PRO A 127 22.10 -3.10 28.02
CA PRO A 127 20.70 -3.47 28.10
C PRO A 127 19.91 -3.15 26.83
N LYS A 128 18.89 -3.96 26.51
CA LYS A 128 17.92 -3.63 25.45
C LYS A 128 17.19 -2.32 25.77
N GLY A 129 16.87 -1.55 24.73
CA GLY A 129 16.33 -0.20 24.84
C GLY A 129 17.39 0.91 24.90
N THR A 130 18.68 0.56 24.89
CA THR A 130 19.80 1.52 24.84
C THR A 130 20.61 1.36 23.55
N TRP A 131 21.26 2.45 23.12
CA TRP A 131 22.18 2.47 21.97
C TRP A 131 23.60 1.98 22.33
N ALA A 132 23.69 0.87 23.08
CA ALA A 132 24.94 0.30 23.58
C ALA A 132 25.37 -0.91 22.74
N PHE A 133 26.26 -0.66 21.78
CA PHE A 133 26.77 -1.63 20.82
C PHE A 133 28.29 -1.57 20.69
N ARG A 134 28.88 -2.65 20.18
CA ARG A 134 30.23 -2.65 19.61
C ARG A 134 30.19 -3.05 18.14
N GLU A 135 31.17 -2.58 17.40
CA GLU A 135 31.40 -3.04 16.03
C GLU A 135 31.87 -4.51 16.04
N ALA A 136 31.48 -5.25 15.03
CA ALA A 136 31.80 -6.65 14.81
C ALA A 136 32.21 -6.88 13.36
N THR A 137 32.98 -7.95 13.12
CA THR A 137 33.19 -8.46 11.76
C THR A 137 31.93 -9.18 11.27
N TRP A 138 31.79 -9.36 9.97
CA TRP A 138 30.71 -10.18 9.41
C TRP A 138 30.74 -11.60 9.94
N GLU A 139 31.93 -12.22 9.97
CA GLU A 139 32.12 -13.56 10.52
C GLU A 139 31.67 -13.64 11.98
N GLU A 140 32.06 -12.66 12.81
CA GLU A 140 31.68 -12.62 14.22
C GLU A 140 30.15 -12.49 14.39
N ALA A 141 29.53 -11.55 13.67
CA ALA A 141 28.10 -11.31 13.74
C ALA A 141 27.29 -12.54 13.32
N ILE A 142 27.68 -13.19 12.22
CA ILE A 142 27.05 -14.42 11.72
C ILE A 142 27.24 -15.57 12.71
N ASN A 143 28.45 -15.81 13.21
CA ASN A 143 28.70 -16.87 14.19
C ASN A 143 27.89 -16.65 15.47
N TYR A 144 27.74 -15.40 15.91
CA TYR A 144 26.89 -15.06 17.04
C TYR A 144 25.41 -15.34 16.76
N ILE A 145 24.90 -15.03 15.58
CA ILE A 145 23.53 -15.39 15.17
C ILE A 145 23.36 -16.92 15.20
N MET A 146 24.23 -17.66 14.50
CA MET A 146 24.13 -19.12 14.36
C MET A 146 24.16 -19.83 15.71
N LYS A 147 25.00 -19.37 16.64
CA LYS A 147 25.07 -19.90 18.00
C LYS A 147 23.76 -19.71 18.77
N ASN A 148 23.08 -18.58 18.60
CA ASN A 148 21.85 -18.27 19.34
C ASN A 148 20.60 -18.94 18.73
N ILE A 149 20.65 -19.38 17.47
CA ILE A 149 19.51 -20.02 16.79
C ILE A 149 19.61 -21.55 16.67
N GLN A 150 20.70 -22.17 17.12
CA GLN A 150 21.00 -23.60 16.89
C GLN A 150 19.88 -24.58 17.34
N ASN A 151 19.09 -24.24 18.35
CA ASN A 151 18.02 -25.10 18.91
C ASN A 151 16.61 -24.52 18.73
N ILE A 152 16.42 -23.62 17.77
CA ILE A 152 15.15 -22.95 17.52
C ILE A 152 14.39 -23.70 16.42
N GLN A 153 13.10 -23.95 16.66
CA GLN A 153 12.23 -24.58 15.66
C GLN A 153 11.76 -23.54 14.63
N PRO A 154 11.47 -23.92 13.37
CA PRO A 154 11.05 -22.97 12.34
C PRO A 154 9.83 -22.11 12.71
N TYR A 155 8.84 -22.67 13.42
CA TYR A 155 7.66 -21.93 13.89
C TYR A 155 7.97 -20.95 15.03
N GLU A 156 9.15 -21.00 15.64
CA GLU A 156 9.56 -20.07 16.70
C GLU A 156 10.20 -18.78 16.15
N PHE A 157 10.37 -18.68 14.82
CA PHE A 157 10.79 -17.46 14.14
C PHE A 157 9.58 -16.60 13.77
N ILE A 158 9.74 -15.28 13.90
CA ILE A 158 8.88 -14.27 13.26
C ILE A 158 9.74 -13.40 12.36
N LEU A 159 9.37 -13.36 11.08
CA LEU A 159 9.93 -12.43 10.11
C LEU A 159 9.10 -11.15 10.06
N ILE A 160 9.75 -9.99 10.24
CA ILE A 160 9.15 -8.66 10.09
C ILE A 160 9.70 -8.01 8.82
N GLY A 161 8.83 -7.47 7.97
CA GLY A 161 9.22 -6.70 6.76
C GLY A 161 8.50 -5.36 6.69
N GLY A 162 9.04 -4.37 5.98
CA GLY A 162 8.52 -3.00 5.82
C GLY A 162 7.87 -2.64 4.48
N ALA A 163 7.53 -1.35 4.30
CA ALA A 163 6.80 -0.80 3.14
C ALA A 163 7.55 -0.83 1.78
N ILE A 164 8.88 -0.73 1.79
CA ILE A 164 9.71 -1.00 0.59
C ILE A 164 9.78 -2.53 0.39
N PRO A 165 9.86 -3.32 1.48
CA PRO A 165 9.61 -4.75 1.42
C PRO A 165 8.19 -5.21 1.06
N CYS A 166 7.17 -4.34 0.97
CA CYS A 166 5.85 -4.74 0.46
C CYS A 166 5.94 -5.28 -0.97
N ALA A 167 6.85 -4.72 -1.79
CA ALA A 167 7.22 -5.26 -3.10
C ALA A 167 8.14 -6.50 -3.02
N ASN A 168 8.87 -6.67 -1.91
CA ASN A 168 9.82 -7.77 -1.68
C ASN A 168 9.19 -9.01 -1.04
N TYR A 169 7.99 -8.93 -0.43
CA TYR A 169 7.37 -10.12 0.18
C TYR A 169 7.17 -11.23 -0.83
N LYS A 170 6.61 -10.85 -1.98
CA LYS A 170 6.38 -11.73 -3.13
C LYS A 170 7.67 -12.45 -3.52
N ARG A 171 8.72 -11.68 -3.80
CA ARG A 171 9.97 -12.18 -4.39
C ARG A 171 10.91 -12.89 -3.45
N TYR A 172 10.91 -12.49 -2.17
CA TYR A 172 12.00 -12.87 -1.27
C TYR A 172 11.47 -13.50 0.01
N PHE A 173 10.50 -12.89 0.69
CA PHE A 173 10.10 -13.39 2.02
C PHE A 173 9.23 -14.63 1.95
N ILE A 174 8.25 -14.66 1.04
CA ILE A 174 7.41 -15.86 0.84
C ILE A 174 8.31 -17.05 0.46
N PRO A 175 9.19 -16.97 -0.56
CA PRO A 175 10.10 -18.07 -0.84
C PRO A 175 11.03 -18.42 0.33
N PHE A 176 11.49 -17.43 1.10
CA PHE A 176 12.36 -17.66 2.24
C PHE A 176 11.65 -18.46 3.33
N THR A 177 10.43 -18.06 3.72
CA THR A 177 9.66 -18.78 4.72
C THR A 177 9.22 -20.16 4.25
N LEU A 178 8.83 -20.32 2.99
CA LEU A 178 8.49 -21.62 2.43
C LEU A 178 9.73 -22.54 2.36
N GLY A 179 10.89 -22.00 1.97
CA GLY A 179 12.15 -22.76 1.90
C GLY A 179 12.67 -23.19 3.27
N LEU A 180 12.58 -22.32 4.27
CA LEU A 180 13.00 -22.57 5.65
C LEU A 180 11.90 -23.17 6.54
N GLN A 181 10.69 -23.37 5.99
CA GLN A 181 9.52 -23.91 6.70
C GLN A 181 9.09 -23.06 7.92
N MET A 182 9.20 -21.73 7.81
CA MET A 182 8.88 -20.75 8.86
C MET A 182 7.48 -20.13 8.63
N PRO A 183 6.42 -20.56 9.34
CA PRO A 183 5.05 -20.14 9.06
C PRO A 183 4.68 -18.69 9.42
N ASN A 184 5.59 -17.89 9.97
CA ASN A 184 5.23 -16.59 10.56
C ASN A 184 5.92 -15.41 9.87
N ILE A 185 5.09 -14.55 9.29
CA ILE A 185 5.48 -13.23 8.80
C ILE A 185 4.53 -12.21 9.43
N ASN A 186 5.11 -11.14 9.98
CA ASN A 186 4.39 -9.94 10.35
C ASN A 186 4.71 -8.86 9.31
N GLY A 187 3.82 -8.76 8.32
CA GLY A 187 3.98 -7.86 7.19
C GLY A 187 3.49 -6.46 7.53
N THR A 188 4.28 -5.42 7.27
CA THR A 188 3.89 -4.05 7.60
C THR A 188 4.14 -3.09 6.43
N PRO A 189 3.24 -2.12 6.16
CA PRO A 189 1.98 -1.78 6.84
C PRO A 189 0.74 -2.45 6.22
N MET A 190 0.80 -3.75 5.89
CA MET A 190 -0.23 -4.36 5.04
C MET A 190 -1.65 -4.30 5.62
N GLN A 191 -1.83 -4.39 6.93
CA GLN A 191 -3.15 -4.41 7.55
C GLN A 191 -3.86 -3.06 7.41
N SER A 192 -3.17 -1.98 7.79
CA SER A 192 -3.68 -0.61 7.68
C SER A 192 -3.62 -0.04 6.26
N CYS A 193 -2.94 -0.69 5.30
CA CYS A 193 -2.87 -0.18 3.92
C CYS A 193 -3.67 -1.00 2.92
N LEU A 194 -3.69 -2.32 3.04
CA LEU A 194 -4.33 -3.23 2.10
C LEU A 194 -5.64 -3.75 2.68
N PHE A 195 -5.59 -4.30 3.89
CA PHE A 195 -6.70 -5.08 4.46
C PHE A 195 -7.85 -4.26 5.06
N SER A 196 -7.65 -2.96 5.21
CA SER A 196 -8.69 -1.99 5.60
C SER A 196 -9.34 -1.32 4.41
N LEU A 197 -8.75 -1.44 3.21
CA LEU A 197 -9.10 -0.60 2.07
C LEU A 197 -9.28 -1.43 0.79
N GLN A 198 -8.17 -1.95 0.26
CA GLN A 198 -8.12 -2.48 -1.10
C GLN A 198 -8.68 -3.90 -1.20
N SER A 199 -8.54 -4.71 -0.15
CA SER A 199 -9.13 -6.06 -0.13
C SER A 199 -10.65 -6.05 -0.29
N GLN A 200 -11.28 -4.99 0.19
CA GLN A 200 -12.73 -4.87 0.14
C GLN A 200 -13.24 -4.44 -1.22
N VAL A 201 -12.52 -3.52 -1.87
CA VAL A 201 -12.74 -3.21 -3.29
C VAL A 201 -12.50 -4.48 -4.12
N GLY A 202 -11.42 -5.20 -3.83
CA GLY A 202 -11.04 -6.46 -4.47
C GLY A 202 -12.08 -7.56 -4.38
N SER A 203 -12.74 -7.69 -3.22
CA SER A 203 -13.84 -8.64 -3.03
C SER A 203 -15.04 -8.45 -3.97
N ILE A 204 -15.16 -7.28 -4.60
CA ILE A 204 -16.20 -6.93 -5.57
C ILE A 204 -15.68 -7.05 -7.01
N ILE A 205 -14.50 -6.49 -7.31
CA ILE A 205 -14.02 -6.36 -8.69
C ILE A 205 -12.96 -7.40 -9.09
N GLY A 206 -12.53 -8.27 -8.17
CA GLY A 206 -11.48 -9.26 -8.40
C GLY A 206 -10.05 -8.73 -8.39
N GLY A 207 -9.83 -7.44 -8.14
CA GLY A 207 -8.47 -6.87 -8.02
C GLY A 207 -7.84 -7.07 -6.65
N PHE A 208 -6.52 -6.99 -6.52
CA PHE A 208 -5.84 -6.72 -5.25
C PHE A 208 -4.88 -5.58 -5.46
N ASP A 209 -5.29 -4.37 -5.09
CA ASP A 209 -4.53 -3.16 -5.42
C ASP A 209 -3.28 -3.00 -4.52
N LEU A 210 -2.35 -3.95 -4.61
CA LEU A 210 -1.00 -3.93 -4.04
C LEU A 210 -0.18 -2.90 -4.80
N HIS A 211 -0.38 -1.63 -4.46
CA HIS A 211 0.37 -0.51 -5.04
C HIS A 211 0.04 -0.17 -6.48
N ALA A 212 -1.25 -0.25 -6.82
CA ALA A 212 -1.70 0.08 -8.15
C ALA A 212 -1.21 -0.99 -9.17
N THR A 213 -0.92 -2.21 -8.72
CA THR A 213 -0.54 -3.31 -9.63
C THR A 213 -1.71 -3.90 -10.39
N ASP A 214 -2.93 -3.80 -9.88
CA ASP A 214 -4.08 -4.55 -10.42
C ASP A 214 -5.13 -3.61 -11.01
N LEU A 215 -5.39 -2.48 -10.34
CA LEU A 215 -6.42 -1.51 -10.72
C LEU A 215 -5.89 -0.07 -10.66
N MET A 216 -6.22 0.70 -11.69
CA MET A 216 -5.84 2.10 -11.90
C MET A 216 -7.03 3.05 -11.88
N ASP A 217 -6.87 4.19 -11.21
CA ASP A 217 -7.73 5.35 -11.39
C ASP A 217 -7.27 6.12 -12.66
N ASP A 218 -8.02 6.05 -13.78
CA ASP A 218 -7.70 6.81 -15.01
C ASP A 218 -8.21 8.26 -14.91
N MET A 219 -7.68 9.01 -13.94
CA MET A 219 -8.07 10.41 -13.69
C MET A 219 -7.81 11.34 -14.88
N THR A 220 -6.89 10.98 -15.79
CA THR A 220 -6.57 11.79 -16.97
C THR A 220 -7.78 12.01 -17.87
N ASN A 221 -8.64 10.99 -18.00
CA ASN A 221 -9.79 10.99 -18.91
C ASN A 221 -11.13 11.09 -18.17
N SER A 222 -11.12 11.28 -16.85
CA SER A 222 -12.35 11.39 -16.05
C SER A 222 -13.01 12.76 -16.24
N SER A 223 -14.35 12.76 -16.34
CA SER A 223 -15.15 14.00 -16.23
C SER A 223 -15.41 14.40 -14.77
N LEU A 224 -15.42 13.41 -13.87
CA LEU A 224 -15.60 13.58 -12.44
C LEU A 224 -14.55 12.76 -11.68
N ILE A 225 -13.84 13.41 -10.76
CA ILE A 225 -12.87 12.78 -9.86
C ILE A 225 -13.36 12.99 -8.44
N ILE A 226 -13.57 11.90 -7.69
CA ILE A 226 -14.00 11.95 -6.29
C ILE A 226 -12.87 11.45 -5.40
N ALA A 227 -12.31 12.36 -4.60
CA ALA A 227 -11.32 12.09 -3.58
C ALA A 227 -12.02 11.89 -2.23
N TRP A 228 -12.34 10.65 -1.89
CA TRP A 228 -13.13 10.32 -0.69
C TRP A 228 -12.25 9.66 0.38
N GLY A 229 -12.04 10.36 1.50
CA GLY A 229 -11.24 9.85 2.61
C GLY A 229 -9.80 9.54 2.21
N THR A 230 -9.26 10.27 1.24
CA THR A 230 -7.90 10.08 0.75
C THR A 230 -7.26 11.40 0.33
N SER A 231 -6.17 11.74 1.01
CA SER A 231 -5.24 12.81 0.64
C SER A 231 -3.94 12.26 0.03
N GLY A 232 -3.71 10.95 0.13
CA GLY A 232 -2.43 10.32 -0.20
C GLY A 232 -2.02 10.41 -1.68
N PHE A 233 -2.96 10.52 -2.62
CA PHE A 233 -2.64 10.47 -4.06
C PHE A 233 -2.11 11.80 -4.64
N PRO A 234 -2.46 13.01 -4.15
CA PRO A 234 -1.69 14.23 -4.38
C PRO A 234 -0.61 14.47 -3.32
N ALA A 235 -0.77 13.95 -2.10
CA ALA A 235 0.02 14.32 -0.92
C ALA A 235 1.03 13.27 -0.45
N GLY A 236 1.34 12.23 -1.21
CA GLY A 236 2.08 11.14 -0.61
C GLY A 236 2.45 10.05 -1.57
N ILE A 237 1.62 9.05 -1.74
CA ILE A 237 1.96 7.77 -2.38
C ILE A 237 1.49 7.83 -3.84
N PHE A 238 2.33 7.36 -4.78
CA PHE A 238 2.03 7.26 -6.22
C PHE A 238 2.10 8.57 -7.01
N VAL A 239 3.31 8.94 -7.45
CA VAL A 239 3.53 10.09 -8.35
C VAL A 239 2.70 9.98 -9.63
N ASN A 240 2.49 8.75 -10.12
CA ASN A 240 1.65 8.47 -11.28
C ASN A 240 0.19 8.92 -11.05
N ARG A 241 -0.37 8.71 -9.84
CA ARG A 241 -1.73 9.18 -9.51
C ARG A 241 -1.78 10.70 -9.41
N ALA A 242 -0.80 11.34 -8.79
CA ALA A 242 -0.71 12.80 -8.76
C ALA A 242 -0.65 13.41 -10.18
N GLN A 243 0.09 12.76 -11.08
CA GLN A 243 0.26 13.20 -12.46
C GLN A 243 -1.04 13.08 -13.27
N ARG A 244 -1.74 11.93 -13.16
CA ARG A 244 -3.06 11.74 -13.76
C ARG A 244 -4.11 12.67 -13.17
N PHE A 245 -4.07 12.93 -11.87
CA PHE A 245 -4.95 13.89 -11.21
C PHE A 245 -4.75 15.31 -11.76
N ALA A 246 -3.48 15.74 -11.86
CA ALA A 246 -3.14 17.04 -12.43
C ALA A 246 -3.56 17.17 -13.90
N LYS A 247 -3.36 16.12 -14.71
CA LYS A 247 -3.84 16.06 -16.10
C LYS A 247 -5.37 16.12 -16.17
N GLY A 248 -6.07 15.36 -15.33
CA GLY A 248 -7.53 15.38 -15.25
C GLY A 248 -8.08 16.77 -14.95
N ILE A 249 -7.51 17.46 -13.95
CA ILE A 249 -7.85 18.86 -13.67
C ILE A 249 -7.56 19.76 -14.89
N GLY A 250 -6.39 19.60 -15.52
CA GLY A 250 -6.03 20.33 -16.74
C GLY A 250 -6.98 20.11 -17.91
N ASN A 251 -7.57 18.90 -17.99
CA ASN A 251 -8.56 18.51 -18.98
C ASN A 251 -9.99 18.92 -18.62
N GLY A 252 -10.20 19.57 -17.46
CA GLY A 252 -11.50 20.10 -17.04
C GLY A 252 -12.33 19.16 -16.17
N ALA A 253 -11.74 18.12 -15.58
CA ALA A 253 -12.43 17.24 -14.64
C ALA A 253 -12.99 18.03 -13.45
N TYR A 254 -14.25 17.76 -13.08
CA TYR A 254 -14.82 18.27 -11.84
C TYR A 254 -14.31 17.44 -10.67
N VAL A 255 -13.76 18.07 -9.65
CA VAL A 255 -13.18 17.41 -8.49
C VAL A 255 -14.06 17.62 -7.26
N ILE A 256 -14.47 16.52 -6.62
CA ILE A 256 -15.11 16.53 -5.31
C ILE A 256 -14.16 15.91 -4.30
N SER A 257 -13.99 16.53 -3.13
CA SER A 257 -13.26 15.94 -2.02
C SER A 257 -14.17 15.82 -0.79
N ILE A 258 -14.21 14.63 -0.21
CA ILE A 258 -14.96 14.31 1.00
C ILE A 258 -13.93 13.96 2.09
N ASP A 259 -13.69 14.89 3.01
CA ASP A 259 -12.63 14.82 4.01
C ASP A 259 -12.92 15.82 5.16
N PRO A 260 -12.76 15.46 6.44
CA PRO A 260 -12.95 16.39 7.57
C PRO A 260 -11.96 17.57 7.59
N ARG A 261 -10.83 17.51 6.86
CA ARG A 261 -9.94 18.66 6.64
C ARG A 261 -9.85 19.04 5.16
N VAL A 262 -9.43 20.26 4.89
CA VAL A 262 -8.96 20.62 3.54
C VAL A 262 -7.58 20.02 3.33
N GLY A 263 -7.56 18.77 2.88
CA GLY A 263 -6.37 18.06 2.43
C GLY A 263 -5.84 18.60 1.10
N GLU A 264 -4.78 17.98 0.60
CA GLU A 264 -4.11 18.39 -0.63
C GLU A 264 -5.03 18.17 -1.84
N ALA A 265 -5.84 17.09 -1.85
CA ALA A 265 -6.88 16.87 -2.85
C ALA A 265 -7.99 17.93 -2.76
N ALA A 266 -8.49 18.20 -1.54
CA ALA A 266 -9.51 19.21 -1.29
C ALA A 266 -9.04 20.63 -1.69
N SER A 267 -7.75 20.94 -1.55
CA SER A 267 -7.17 22.22 -1.98
C SER A 267 -7.26 22.47 -3.49
N LYS A 268 -7.54 21.42 -4.27
CA LYS A 268 -7.75 21.45 -5.72
C LYS A 268 -9.19 21.12 -6.12
N ALA A 269 -10.07 20.89 -5.16
CA ALA A 269 -11.44 20.47 -5.42
C ALA A 269 -12.35 21.63 -5.80
N ASN A 270 -13.31 21.38 -6.67
CA ASN A 270 -14.43 22.29 -6.95
C ASN A 270 -15.44 22.29 -5.80
N LEU A 271 -15.62 21.13 -5.15
CA LEU A 271 -16.47 20.96 -3.98
C LEU A 271 -15.72 20.20 -2.88
N TRP A 272 -15.61 20.81 -1.71
CA TRP A 272 -15.17 20.15 -0.48
C TRP A 272 -16.38 19.89 0.42
N ILE A 273 -16.58 18.63 0.80
CA ILE A 273 -17.60 18.17 1.73
C ILE A 273 -16.88 17.81 3.04
N PRO A 274 -16.99 18.64 4.09
CA PRO A 274 -16.36 18.38 5.38
C PRO A 274 -17.16 17.35 6.17
N ALA A 275 -17.25 16.12 5.65
CA ALA A 275 -18.03 15.06 6.28
C ALA A 275 -17.49 14.74 7.68
N LYS A 276 -18.40 14.51 8.63
CA LYS A 276 -18.06 14.04 9.97
C LYS A 276 -17.37 12.68 9.87
N PRO A 277 -16.26 12.43 10.60
CA PRO A 277 -15.68 11.09 10.71
C PRO A 277 -16.76 10.05 11.06
N GLY A 278 -16.75 8.90 10.38
CA GLY A 278 -17.74 7.82 10.55
C GLY A 278 -19.09 8.00 9.87
N SER A 279 -19.22 8.96 8.96
CA SER A 279 -20.44 9.12 8.15
C SER A 279 -20.34 8.51 6.75
N ASP A 280 -19.16 8.05 6.34
CA ASP A 280 -18.85 7.67 4.96
C ASP A 280 -19.72 6.51 4.44
N LEU A 281 -19.92 5.46 5.25
CA LEU A 281 -20.78 4.33 4.89
C LEU A 281 -22.24 4.79 4.64
N TYR A 282 -22.75 5.70 5.47
CA TYR A 282 -24.11 6.22 5.33
C TYR A 282 -24.29 7.04 4.05
N ILE A 283 -23.32 7.90 3.73
CA ILE A 283 -23.31 8.65 2.47
C ILE A 283 -23.27 7.68 1.29
N ALA A 284 -22.42 6.66 1.33
CA ALA A 284 -22.30 5.67 0.25
C ALA A 284 -23.58 4.85 0.06
N MET A 285 -24.20 4.36 1.14
CA MET A 285 -25.48 3.65 1.08
C MET A 285 -26.61 4.55 0.56
N ALA A 286 -26.63 5.83 0.93
CA ALA A 286 -27.60 6.78 0.40
C ALA A 286 -27.41 7.08 -1.10
N ILE A 287 -26.17 7.11 -1.58
CA ILE A 287 -25.88 7.21 -3.02
C ILE A 287 -26.36 5.97 -3.75
N ILE A 288 -26.08 4.76 -3.24
CA ILE A 288 -26.55 3.50 -3.84
C ILE A 288 -28.09 3.49 -3.90
N ASN A 289 -28.76 3.87 -2.81
CA ASN A 289 -30.22 4.00 -2.77
C ASN A 289 -30.72 4.99 -3.83
N TYR A 290 -30.11 6.18 -3.89
CA TYR A 290 -30.45 7.20 -4.88
C TYR A 290 -30.30 6.69 -6.33
N LEU A 291 -29.22 5.98 -6.64
CA LEU A 291 -29.00 5.40 -7.96
C LEU A 291 -30.06 4.37 -8.33
N ILE A 292 -30.43 3.48 -7.40
CA ILE A 292 -31.41 2.42 -7.61
C ILE A 292 -32.82 2.99 -7.75
N GLN A 293 -33.27 3.82 -6.80
CA GLN A 293 -34.65 4.33 -6.76
C GLN A 293 -34.98 5.24 -7.95
N ASN A 294 -33.98 5.96 -8.48
CA ASN A 294 -34.16 6.86 -9.62
C ASN A 294 -33.76 6.23 -10.97
N GLY A 295 -33.31 4.97 -10.99
CA GLY A 295 -32.92 4.28 -12.23
C GLY A 295 -31.68 4.85 -12.92
N TYR A 296 -30.74 5.43 -12.16
CA TYR A 296 -29.49 6.02 -12.70
C TYR A 296 -28.34 5.01 -12.87
N TYR A 297 -28.55 3.75 -12.50
CA TYR A 297 -27.57 2.69 -12.71
C TYR A 297 -27.52 2.25 -14.19
N ASP A 298 -26.35 1.78 -14.63
CA ASP A 298 -26.15 1.16 -15.93
C ASP A 298 -26.77 -0.25 -15.93
N SER A 299 -28.00 -0.36 -16.41
CA SER A 299 -28.77 -1.60 -16.34
C SER A 299 -28.11 -2.75 -17.10
N ASP A 300 -27.46 -2.46 -18.24
CA ASP A 300 -26.86 -3.49 -19.08
C ASP A 300 -25.57 -4.00 -18.45
N PHE A 301 -24.74 -3.09 -17.93
CA PHE A 301 -23.55 -3.48 -17.18
C PHE A 301 -23.91 -4.34 -15.96
N VAL A 302 -24.84 -3.84 -15.12
CA VAL A 302 -25.26 -4.52 -13.90
C VAL A 302 -25.86 -5.89 -14.20
N ARG A 303 -26.69 -6.00 -15.24
CA ARG A 303 -27.32 -7.25 -15.66
C ARG A 303 -26.32 -8.27 -16.19
N TYR A 304 -25.45 -7.88 -17.12
CA TYR A 304 -24.68 -8.85 -17.89
C TYR A 304 -23.31 -9.14 -17.32
N TYR A 305 -22.75 -8.27 -16.49
CA TYR A 305 -21.35 -8.33 -16.11
C TYR A 305 -21.12 -8.35 -14.59
N THR A 306 -22.21 -8.38 -13.82
CA THR A 306 -22.17 -8.55 -12.37
C THR A 306 -22.97 -9.79 -11.94
N ASN A 307 -22.88 -10.18 -10.68
CA ASN A 307 -23.76 -11.21 -10.10
C ASN A 307 -25.06 -10.65 -9.49
N ALA A 308 -25.39 -9.38 -9.74
CA ALA A 308 -26.65 -8.76 -9.33
C ALA A 308 -27.93 -9.52 -9.74
N PRO A 309 -28.04 -10.17 -10.93
CA PRO A 309 -29.24 -10.91 -11.29
C PRO A 309 -29.30 -12.34 -10.71
N PHE A 310 -28.27 -12.79 -9.99
CA PHE A 310 -28.30 -14.12 -9.38
C PHE A 310 -29.42 -14.18 -8.35
N LEU A 311 -30.18 -15.27 -8.37
CA LEU A 311 -31.19 -15.54 -7.38
C LEU A 311 -30.53 -15.97 -6.08
N ALA A 312 -31.14 -15.57 -4.98
CA ALA A 312 -30.70 -15.82 -3.62
C ALA A 312 -31.92 -15.94 -2.70
N TYR A 313 -31.71 -16.49 -1.51
CA TYR A 313 -32.70 -16.60 -0.45
C TYR A 313 -32.05 -16.36 0.91
N GLU A 314 -32.86 -16.02 1.91
CA GLU A 314 -32.38 -15.86 3.28
C GLU A 314 -32.41 -17.20 4.01
N GLU A 315 -31.29 -17.58 4.60
CA GLU A 315 -31.12 -18.78 5.42
C GLU A 315 -30.44 -18.38 6.73
N ASN A 316 -31.13 -18.56 7.86
CA ASN A 316 -30.63 -18.21 9.19
C ASN A 316 -30.15 -16.75 9.33
N GLY A 317 -30.84 -15.80 8.69
CA GLY A 317 -30.48 -14.38 8.72
C GLY A 317 -29.32 -13.99 7.81
N VAL A 318 -28.82 -14.90 6.97
CA VAL A 318 -27.77 -14.65 5.99
C VAL A 318 -28.32 -14.90 4.59
N VAL A 319 -28.08 -13.97 3.67
CA VAL A 319 -28.43 -14.17 2.26
C VAL A 319 -27.47 -15.19 1.66
N LYS A 320 -28.01 -16.20 0.99
CA LYS A 320 -27.27 -17.27 0.31
C LYS A 320 -27.71 -17.33 -1.16
N LEU A 321 -26.74 -17.46 -2.06
CA LEU A 321 -27.04 -17.64 -3.48
C LEU A 321 -27.79 -18.94 -3.73
N LEU A 322 -28.70 -18.91 -4.70
CA LEU A 322 -29.35 -20.11 -5.21
C LEU A 322 -28.39 -20.78 -6.20
N GLU A 323 -27.99 -22.00 -5.87
CA GLU A 323 -26.99 -22.77 -6.59
C GLU A 323 -27.40 -24.24 -6.79
N GLU A 324 -26.80 -24.86 -7.80
CA GLU A 324 -26.77 -26.30 -7.98
C GLU A 324 -25.38 -26.78 -7.61
N ASP A 325 -25.28 -27.80 -6.78
CA ASP A 325 -24.02 -28.38 -6.35
C ASP A 325 -23.79 -29.75 -6.99
N TYR A 326 -22.51 -30.13 -7.07
CA TYR A 326 -22.11 -31.52 -7.27
C TYR A 326 -22.27 -32.31 -5.97
N GLU A 327 -22.13 -33.64 -6.06
CA GLU A 327 -22.18 -34.54 -4.90
C GLU A 327 -21.09 -34.25 -3.85
N ASP A 328 -19.98 -33.62 -4.26
CA ASP A 328 -18.89 -33.18 -3.38
C ASP A 328 -19.17 -31.84 -2.68
N GLY A 329 -20.33 -31.23 -2.93
CA GLY A 329 -20.73 -29.94 -2.37
C GLY A 329 -20.10 -28.72 -3.05
N THR A 330 -19.37 -28.91 -4.16
CA THR A 330 -18.87 -27.78 -4.96
C THR A 330 -19.90 -27.27 -5.94
N VAL A 331 -19.86 -25.96 -6.21
CA VAL A 331 -20.83 -25.28 -7.06
C VAL A 331 -20.70 -25.72 -8.50
N LYS A 332 -21.81 -26.18 -9.07
CA LYS A 332 -21.96 -26.56 -10.47
C LYS A 332 -22.55 -25.45 -11.33
N ALA A 333 -23.54 -24.72 -10.82
CA ALA A 333 -24.20 -23.62 -11.53
C ALA A 333 -24.93 -22.67 -10.58
N TYR A 334 -25.18 -21.44 -11.03
CA TYR A 334 -26.06 -20.48 -10.37
C TYR A 334 -27.37 -20.32 -11.14
N TYR A 335 -28.37 -19.70 -10.53
CA TYR A 335 -29.68 -19.49 -11.15
C TYR A 335 -29.99 -18.01 -11.34
N VAL A 336 -30.65 -17.69 -12.44
CA VAL A 336 -31.21 -16.37 -12.76
C VAL A 336 -32.64 -16.53 -13.27
N TYR A 337 -33.44 -15.47 -13.19
CA TYR A 337 -34.73 -15.41 -13.89
C TYR A 337 -34.51 -14.81 -15.28
N ASP A 338 -34.84 -15.53 -16.35
CA ASP A 338 -34.72 -15.05 -17.72
C ASP A 338 -36.03 -14.41 -18.19
N GLU A 339 -35.98 -13.12 -18.55
CA GLU A 339 -37.13 -12.35 -19.05
C GLU A 339 -37.61 -12.81 -20.44
N ILE A 340 -36.74 -13.45 -21.24
CA ILE A 340 -37.11 -13.94 -22.58
C ILE A 340 -38.00 -15.19 -22.47
N SER A 341 -37.54 -16.20 -21.73
CA SER A 341 -38.31 -17.44 -21.54
C SER A 341 -39.37 -17.34 -20.44
N GLY A 342 -39.25 -16.35 -19.54
CA GLY A 342 -40.09 -16.22 -18.35
C GLY A 342 -39.85 -17.29 -17.29
N GLN A 343 -38.69 -17.97 -17.34
CA GLN A 343 -38.34 -19.10 -16.48
C GLN A 343 -37.08 -18.84 -15.65
N ILE A 344 -36.92 -19.59 -14.57
CA ILE A 344 -35.65 -19.69 -13.86
C ILE A 344 -34.72 -20.61 -14.67
N VAL A 345 -33.54 -20.11 -15.02
CA VAL A 345 -32.54 -20.82 -15.83
C VAL A 345 -31.20 -20.86 -15.12
N LYS A 346 -30.34 -21.81 -15.52
CA LYS A 346 -29.00 -22.00 -14.97
C LYS A 346 -27.97 -21.21 -15.77
N VAL A 347 -27.05 -20.55 -15.09
CA VAL A 347 -25.91 -19.86 -15.69
C VAL A 347 -24.59 -20.51 -15.26
N PRO A 348 -23.53 -20.42 -16.10
CA PRO A 348 -22.24 -21.03 -15.78
C PRO A 348 -21.64 -20.47 -14.47
N PRO A 349 -20.97 -21.33 -13.67
CA PRO A 349 -20.44 -20.95 -12.36
C PRO A 349 -19.29 -19.94 -12.47
N PHE A 350 -18.42 -20.09 -13.47
CA PHE A 350 -17.34 -19.15 -13.79
C PHE A 350 -17.41 -18.74 -15.26
N THR A 351 -17.63 -17.44 -15.51
CA THR A 351 -17.60 -16.81 -16.84
C THR A 351 -17.65 -15.29 -16.68
N ASN A 352 -17.34 -14.55 -17.72
CA ASN A 352 -17.35 -13.09 -17.71
C ASN A 352 -18.75 -12.47 -17.89
N THR A 353 -19.76 -13.26 -18.31
CA THR A 353 -21.07 -12.70 -18.68
C THR A 353 -22.28 -13.57 -18.29
N ASN A 354 -23.44 -12.91 -18.12
CA ASN A 354 -24.76 -13.55 -17.96
C ASN A 354 -25.59 -13.60 -19.25
N LYS A 355 -25.00 -13.29 -20.41
CA LYS A 355 -25.74 -13.31 -21.68
C LYS A 355 -26.19 -14.70 -22.11
N TYR A 356 -25.57 -15.75 -21.58
CA TYR A 356 -25.84 -17.13 -21.99
C TYR A 356 -26.13 -18.04 -20.79
N ASP A 357 -27.08 -18.96 -20.96
CA ASP A 357 -27.32 -20.07 -20.03
C ASP A 357 -26.23 -21.15 -20.18
N ILE A 358 -26.28 -22.18 -19.33
CA ILE A 358 -25.33 -23.32 -19.40
C ILE A 358 -25.39 -24.11 -20.72
N ASN A 359 -26.43 -23.94 -21.53
CA ASN A 359 -26.60 -24.60 -22.83
C ASN A 359 -26.17 -23.71 -24.01
N GLY A 360 -25.72 -22.48 -23.74
CA GLY A 360 -25.33 -21.51 -24.75
C GLY A 360 -26.49 -20.73 -25.37
N ASN A 361 -27.70 -20.80 -24.81
CA ASN A 361 -28.84 -20.01 -25.28
C ASN A 361 -28.70 -18.56 -24.80
N LEU A 362 -29.04 -17.60 -25.68
CA LEU A 362 -29.12 -16.19 -25.31
C LEU A 362 -30.26 -15.98 -24.30
N ILE A 363 -29.97 -15.28 -23.20
CA ILE A 363 -30.92 -14.95 -22.13
C ILE A 363 -30.87 -13.47 -21.78
N GLN A 364 -31.93 -13.01 -21.10
CA GLN A 364 -32.03 -11.67 -20.54
C GLN A 364 -32.33 -11.78 -19.04
N PRO A 365 -31.29 -11.90 -18.18
CA PRO A 365 -31.47 -12.04 -16.74
C PRO A 365 -32.21 -10.83 -16.15
N ALA A 366 -33.24 -11.02 -15.34
CA ALA A 366 -33.94 -9.94 -14.67
C ALA A 366 -33.13 -9.42 -13.48
N LEU A 367 -33.10 -8.09 -13.31
CA LEU A 367 -32.69 -7.47 -12.04
C LEU A 367 -33.87 -7.42 -11.06
N ASN A 368 -35.09 -7.26 -11.57
CA ASN A 368 -36.32 -7.22 -10.80
C ASN A 368 -37.33 -8.24 -11.38
N PRO A 369 -37.22 -9.53 -11.05
CA PRO A 369 -38.17 -10.55 -11.50
C PRO A 369 -39.57 -10.34 -10.89
N PRO A 370 -40.60 -11.07 -11.37
CA PRO A 370 -41.94 -11.03 -10.80
C PRO A 370 -41.96 -11.27 -9.29
N GLN A 371 -42.84 -10.56 -8.57
CA GLN A 371 -42.96 -10.69 -7.12
C GLN A 371 -43.43 -12.10 -6.70
N GLY A 372 -42.96 -12.56 -5.54
CA GLY A 372 -43.33 -13.85 -4.96
C GLY A 372 -42.74 -15.06 -5.70
N LEU A 373 -41.62 -14.88 -6.41
CA LEU A 373 -40.91 -15.95 -7.08
C LEU A 373 -40.45 -17.00 -6.06
N THR A 374 -40.79 -18.26 -6.32
CA THR A 374 -40.38 -19.39 -5.47
C THR A 374 -39.60 -20.42 -6.27
N TYR A 375 -38.60 -21.02 -5.64
CA TYR A 375 -37.88 -22.16 -6.19
C TYR A 375 -37.60 -23.20 -5.10
N ASN A 376 -37.97 -24.46 -5.34
CA ASN A 376 -37.84 -25.56 -4.38
C ASN A 376 -38.39 -25.24 -2.97
N GLY A 377 -39.48 -24.48 -2.89
CA GLY A 377 -40.12 -24.09 -1.62
C GLY A 377 -39.54 -22.84 -0.95
N ASN A 378 -38.40 -22.32 -1.43
CA ASN A 378 -37.82 -21.07 -0.94
C ASN A 378 -38.38 -19.87 -1.71
N GLN A 379 -38.64 -18.77 -1.00
CA GLN A 379 -38.84 -17.46 -1.61
C GLN A 379 -37.49 -16.95 -2.09
N VAL A 380 -37.40 -16.63 -3.39
CA VAL A 380 -36.14 -16.23 -4.01
C VAL A 380 -36.25 -14.82 -4.57
N GLN A 381 -35.17 -14.07 -4.42
CA GLN A 381 -35.02 -12.72 -4.94
C GLN A 381 -33.66 -12.57 -5.58
N THR A 382 -33.48 -11.56 -6.43
CA THR A 382 -32.15 -11.28 -6.97
C THR A 382 -31.25 -10.63 -5.92
N VAL A 383 -29.93 -10.77 -6.07
CA VAL A 383 -28.96 -9.99 -5.31
C VAL A 383 -29.23 -8.49 -5.41
N PHE A 384 -29.67 -8.01 -6.58
CA PHE A 384 -30.06 -6.61 -6.80
C PHE A 384 -31.25 -6.18 -5.90
N GLN A 385 -32.27 -7.02 -5.76
CA GLN A 385 -33.41 -6.77 -4.88
C GLN A 385 -33.00 -6.73 -3.41
N PHE A 386 -32.15 -7.66 -2.96
CA PHE A 386 -31.60 -7.62 -1.61
C PHE A 386 -30.76 -6.36 -1.36
N LEU A 387 -29.89 -5.98 -2.30
CA LEU A 387 -29.13 -4.72 -2.20
C LEU A 387 -30.07 -3.52 -2.03
N SER A 388 -31.08 -3.40 -2.90
CA SER A 388 -32.09 -2.33 -2.85
C SER A 388 -32.81 -2.26 -1.50
N GLN A 389 -33.22 -3.41 -0.95
CA GLN A 389 -33.85 -3.47 0.38
C GLN A 389 -32.91 -3.01 1.48
N LYS A 390 -31.65 -3.47 1.46
CA LYS A 390 -30.65 -3.13 2.49
C LYS A 390 -30.29 -1.65 2.52
N VAL A 391 -30.38 -0.93 1.39
CA VAL A 391 -30.09 0.51 1.31
C VAL A 391 -31.34 1.40 1.36
N SER A 392 -32.55 0.82 1.37
CA SER A 392 -33.81 1.57 1.21
C SER A 392 -34.03 2.68 2.26
N ASN A 393 -33.58 2.46 3.50
CA ASN A 393 -33.73 3.40 4.61
C ASN A 393 -32.71 4.56 4.59
N TYR A 394 -31.72 4.53 3.69
CA TYR A 394 -30.65 5.52 3.63
C TYR A 394 -31.00 6.58 2.60
N THR A 395 -31.70 7.63 3.03
CA THR A 395 -32.01 8.78 2.16
C THR A 395 -30.86 9.78 2.15
N LEU A 396 -30.85 10.68 1.17
CA LEU A 396 -29.87 11.77 1.11
C LEU A 396 -30.02 12.70 2.32
N GLU A 397 -31.25 12.90 2.82
CA GLU A 397 -31.57 13.66 4.03
C GLU A 397 -30.94 13.02 5.28
N TYR A 398 -31.10 11.71 5.43
CA TYR A 398 -30.52 10.98 6.56
C TYR A 398 -28.98 11.03 6.51
N ALA A 399 -28.39 10.79 5.33
CA ALA A 399 -26.95 10.88 5.17
C ALA A 399 -26.40 12.30 5.48
N ALA A 400 -27.09 13.36 5.05
CA ALA A 400 -26.70 14.74 5.37
C ALA A 400 -26.75 15.04 6.88
N GLN A 401 -27.76 14.51 7.57
CA GLN A 401 -27.87 14.62 9.04
C GLN A 401 -26.71 13.89 9.74
N VAL A 402 -26.43 12.64 9.36
CA VAL A 402 -25.34 11.83 9.95
C VAL A 402 -23.97 12.46 9.68
N ALA A 403 -23.76 12.94 8.46
CA ALA A 403 -22.50 13.56 8.03
C ALA A 403 -22.30 14.99 8.57
N ASP A 404 -23.32 15.59 9.16
CA ASP A 404 -23.31 16.97 9.66
C ASP A 404 -22.83 17.97 8.58
N VAL A 405 -23.46 17.88 7.40
CA VAL A 405 -23.23 18.77 6.25
C VAL A 405 -24.57 19.19 5.61
N PRO A 406 -24.61 20.30 4.84
CA PRO A 406 -25.84 20.70 4.15
C PRO A 406 -26.33 19.63 3.18
N LEU A 407 -27.64 19.36 3.20
CA LEU A 407 -28.30 18.44 2.26
C LEU A 407 -27.96 18.73 0.80
N THR A 408 -27.85 20.01 0.45
CA THR A 408 -27.50 20.45 -0.92
C THR A 408 -26.15 19.89 -1.40
N GLN A 409 -25.18 19.69 -0.50
CA GLN A 409 -23.90 19.08 -0.87
C GLN A 409 -24.03 17.59 -1.17
N ILE A 410 -24.81 16.87 -0.38
CA ILE A 410 -25.08 15.43 -0.59
C ILE A 410 -25.92 15.21 -1.86
N GLN A 411 -26.89 16.09 -2.12
CA GLN A 411 -27.66 16.09 -3.37
C GLN A 411 -26.76 16.35 -4.58
N GLU A 412 -25.87 17.34 -4.52
CA GLU A 412 -24.93 17.63 -5.59
C GLU A 412 -23.97 16.45 -5.85
N LEU A 413 -23.47 15.81 -4.79
CA LEU A 413 -22.64 14.61 -4.89
C LEU A 413 -23.38 13.47 -5.59
N ALA A 414 -24.59 13.14 -5.11
CA ALA A 414 -25.39 12.05 -5.66
C ALA A 414 -25.80 12.31 -7.12
N PHE A 415 -26.20 13.55 -7.44
CA PHE A 415 -26.53 13.97 -8.79
C PHE A 415 -25.33 13.83 -9.73
N ARG A 416 -24.15 14.35 -9.35
CA ARG A 416 -22.95 14.24 -10.18
C ARG A 416 -22.50 12.81 -10.41
N ILE A 417 -22.54 11.96 -9.38
CA ILE A 417 -22.28 10.52 -9.52
C ILE A 417 -23.25 9.86 -10.51
N ALA A 418 -24.52 10.25 -10.46
CA ALA A 418 -25.55 9.70 -11.34
C ALA A 418 -25.39 10.17 -12.81
N THR A 419 -24.97 11.41 -13.04
CA THR A 419 -25.05 12.03 -14.38
C THR A 419 -23.71 12.29 -15.07
N MET A 420 -22.58 12.32 -14.36
CA MET A 420 -21.27 12.59 -14.95
C MET A 420 -20.52 11.28 -15.20
N LYS A 421 -20.25 10.97 -16.46
CA LYS A 421 -19.46 9.81 -16.89
C LYS A 421 -18.51 10.22 -18.04
N PRO A 422 -17.33 9.59 -18.16
CA PRO A 422 -16.76 8.62 -17.23
C PRO A 422 -16.34 9.31 -15.92
N MET A 423 -16.41 8.58 -14.81
CA MET A 423 -16.01 9.08 -13.50
C MET A 423 -15.12 8.09 -12.76
N THR A 424 -14.30 8.61 -11.86
CA THR A 424 -13.50 7.79 -10.96
C THR A 424 -13.68 8.27 -9.53
N ILE A 425 -13.90 7.32 -8.62
CA ILE A 425 -13.72 7.55 -7.20
C ILE A 425 -12.33 6.97 -6.90
N VAL A 426 -11.40 7.80 -6.43
CA VAL A 426 -9.98 7.44 -6.30
C VAL A 426 -9.74 6.32 -5.28
N SER A 427 -9.35 5.12 -5.72
CA SER A 427 -9.29 3.90 -4.88
C SER A 427 -8.52 4.10 -3.56
N GLY A 428 -7.51 4.99 -3.57
CA GLY A 428 -6.86 5.60 -2.40
C GLY A 428 -6.13 4.62 -1.46
N LEU A 429 -5.04 5.08 -0.83
CA LEU A 429 -4.43 4.38 0.31
C LEU A 429 -4.49 5.27 1.56
N LYS A 430 -4.58 4.61 2.71
CA LYS A 430 -4.67 5.20 4.05
C LYS A 430 -5.91 6.08 4.23
N GLY A 431 -7.02 5.43 4.56
CA GLY A 431 -8.30 6.08 4.89
C GLY A 431 -8.78 5.61 6.25
N PHE A 432 -10.10 5.57 6.40
CA PHE A 432 -10.80 5.28 7.65
C PHE A 432 -10.38 3.95 8.32
N PHE A 433 -9.87 3.99 9.55
CA PHE A 433 -9.49 2.79 10.33
C PHE A 433 -10.54 2.44 11.37
N ASN A 434 -11.68 2.11 10.75
CA ASN A 434 -13.02 1.87 11.24
C ASN A 434 -13.54 0.42 11.27
N ASP A 435 -14.50 0.05 12.12
CA ASP A 435 -15.33 -1.15 11.92
C ASP A 435 -16.13 -1.05 10.61
N GLN A 436 -16.53 0.18 10.22
CA GLN A 436 -17.29 0.44 9.00
C GLN A 436 -16.44 0.37 7.73
N ALA A 437 -15.11 0.44 7.85
CA ALA A 437 -14.24 0.60 6.69
C ALA A 437 -14.42 -0.55 5.68
N VAL A 438 -14.74 -1.76 6.17
CA VAL A 438 -14.98 -2.90 5.31
C VAL A 438 -16.18 -2.69 4.40
N GLN A 439 -17.34 -2.37 4.98
CA GLN A 439 -18.57 -2.18 4.20
C GLN A 439 -18.52 -0.88 3.38
N PHE A 440 -17.87 0.17 3.88
CA PHE A 440 -17.69 1.42 3.13
C PHE A 440 -16.92 1.19 1.83
N ARG A 441 -15.81 0.45 1.88
CA ARG A 441 -14.97 0.16 0.70
C ARG A 441 -15.66 -0.78 -0.29
N ARG A 442 -16.58 -1.63 0.17
CA ARG A 442 -17.46 -2.41 -0.72
C ARG A 442 -18.52 -1.53 -1.37
N ALA A 443 -19.18 -0.66 -0.60
CA ALA A 443 -20.15 0.32 -1.11
C ALA A 443 -19.54 1.19 -2.22
N TYR A 444 -18.29 1.61 -2.02
CA TYR A 444 -17.48 2.33 -2.98
C TYR A 444 -17.38 1.62 -4.35
N ALA A 445 -17.00 0.34 -4.32
CA ALA A 445 -16.88 -0.48 -5.52
C ALA A 445 -18.25 -0.79 -6.15
N ILE A 446 -19.29 -0.96 -5.33
CA ILE A 446 -20.68 -1.12 -5.79
C ILE A 446 -21.14 0.13 -6.54
N ILE A 447 -20.82 1.35 -6.10
CA ILE A 447 -21.16 2.58 -6.83
C ILE A 447 -20.48 2.58 -8.22
N MET A 448 -19.20 2.22 -8.29
CA MET A 448 -18.46 2.13 -9.56
C MET A 448 -19.06 1.06 -10.50
N ALA A 449 -19.48 -0.08 -9.96
CA ALA A 449 -20.16 -1.13 -10.71
C ALA A 449 -21.56 -0.69 -11.19
N LEU A 450 -22.38 -0.13 -10.31
CA LEU A 450 -23.73 0.34 -10.65
C LEU A 450 -23.71 1.44 -11.71
N THR A 451 -22.66 2.25 -11.76
CA THR A 451 -22.57 3.35 -12.74
C THR A 451 -21.85 2.95 -14.03
N GLY A 452 -21.35 1.71 -14.15
CA GLY A 452 -20.67 1.21 -15.35
C GLY A 452 -19.26 1.79 -15.55
N ASN A 453 -18.58 2.24 -14.49
CA ASN A 453 -17.26 2.88 -14.56
C ASN A 453 -16.09 1.90 -14.31
N ILE A 454 -16.31 0.60 -14.55
CA ILE A 454 -15.29 -0.45 -14.42
C ILE A 454 -14.77 -0.83 -15.81
N ASP A 455 -13.45 -0.74 -15.95
CA ASP A 455 -12.63 -1.00 -17.13
C ASP A 455 -12.98 -0.19 -18.37
N ILE A 456 -13.19 1.11 -18.14
CA ILE A 456 -13.37 2.11 -19.18
C ILE A 456 -12.36 3.26 -18.98
N ARG A 457 -11.97 3.92 -20.06
CA ARG A 457 -11.13 5.13 -19.98
C ARG A 457 -11.87 6.23 -19.23
N GLY A 458 -11.18 6.88 -18.30
CA GLY A 458 -11.76 7.84 -17.37
C GLY A 458 -12.43 7.24 -16.13
N GLY A 459 -12.53 5.91 -16.04
CA GLY A 459 -13.05 5.18 -14.88
C GLY A 459 -11.96 4.49 -14.07
N TRP A 460 -12.28 3.31 -13.55
CA TRP A 460 -11.29 2.34 -13.08
C TRP A 460 -10.82 1.47 -14.25
N VAL A 461 -9.52 1.19 -14.34
CA VAL A 461 -8.92 0.42 -15.44
C VAL A 461 -8.02 -0.67 -14.87
N TYR A 462 -8.16 -1.92 -15.31
CA TYR A 462 -7.24 -2.97 -14.88
C TYR A 462 -5.87 -2.81 -15.54
N SER A 463 -4.81 -3.10 -14.78
CA SER A 463 -3.44 -3.04 -15.27
C SER A 463 -3.17 -4.12 -16.33
N ALA A 464 -2.09 -3.93 -17.08
CA ALA A 464 -1.62 -4.93 -18.01
C ALA A 464 -1.25 -6.26 -17.33
N VAL A 465 -0.58 -6.22 -16.18
CA VAL A 465 -0.16 -7.44 -15.45
C VAL A 465 -1.37 -8.27 -15.07
N TYR A 466 -2.43 -7.61 -14.59
CA TYR A 466 -3.68 -8.28 -14.26
C TYR A 466 -4.33 -8.93 -15.49
N ARG A 467 -4.32 -8.24 -16.64
CA ARG A 467 -4.86 -8.78 -17.90
C ARG A 467 -4.12 -10.00 -18.40
N GLU A 468 -2.78 -9.98 -18.37
CA GLU A 468 -2.02 -11.15 -18.81
C GLU A 468 -2.22 -12.32 -17.85
N GLY A 469 -2.22 -12.08 -16.53
CA GLY A 469 -2.49 -13.12 -15.53
C GLY A 469 -3.87 -13.77 -15.68
N ILE A 470 -4.92 -12.99 -15.94
CA ILE A 470 -6.28 -13.56 -16.04
C ILE A 470 -6.48 -14.36 -17.32
N LYS A 471 -5.76 -14.04 -18.40
CA LYS A 471 -5.73 -14.87 -19.61
C LYS A 471 -5.09 -16.22 -19.35
N GLU A 472 -3.98 -16.25 -18.60
CA GLU A 472 -3.33 -17.51 -18.23
C GLU A 472 -4.25 -18.40 -17.38
N VAL A 473 -4.92 -17.83 -16.39
CA VAL A 473 -5.92 -18.55 -15.57
C VAL A 473 -7.09 -19.06 -16.42
N LEU A 474 -7.63 -18.22 -17.31
CA LEU A 474 -8.74 -18.62 -18.19
C LEU A 474 -8.31 -19.76 -19.14
N ASN A 475 -7.10 -19.70 -19.69
CA ASN A 475 -6.55 -20.75 -20.54
C ASN A 475 -6.36 -22.05 -19.75
N ALA A 476 -5.81 -22.00 -18.54
CA ALA A 476 -5.67 -23.16 -17.66
C ALA A 476 -7.04 -23.79 -17.35
N TYR A 477 -8.02 -22.98 -16.94
CA TYR A 477 -9.38 -23.42 -16.63
C TYR A 477 -10.03 -24.14 -17.82
N ASN A 478 -10.03 -23.51 -19.00
CA ASN A 478 -10.61 -24.07 -20.21
C ASN A 478 -9.91 -25.35 -20.65
N ASN A 479 -8.58 -25.39 -20.64
CA ASN A 479 -7.80 -26.56 -21.02
C ASN A 479 -8.02 -27.74 -20.07
N MET A 480 -8.11 -27.51 -18.77
CA MET A 480 -8.35 -28.57 -17.80
C MET A 480 -9.75 -29.16 -17.92
N ILE A 481 -10.77 -28.33 -18.17
CA ILE A 481 -12.14 -28.79 -18.43
C ILE A 481 -12.20 -29.59 -19.72
N ALA A 482 -11.63 -29.06 -20.82
CA ALA A 482 -11.64 -29.73 -22.11
C ALA A 482 -10.97 -31.12 -22.07
N ASN A 483 -9.95 -31.29 -21.23
CA ASN A 483 -9.24 -32.55 -21.04
C ASN A 483 -9.81 -33.43 -19.90
N GLY A 484 -10.92 -33.05 -19.28
CA GLY A 484 -11.55 -33.80 -18.19
C GLY A 484 -10.73 -33.89 -16.90
N LYS A 485 -9.72 -33.03 -16.73
CA LYS A 485 -8.89 -32.97 -15.52
C LYS A 485 -9.58 -32.25 -14.36
N THR A 486 -10.51 -31.35 -14.67
CA THR A 486 -11.39 -30.69 -13.69
C THR A 486 -12.81 -30.56 -14.24
N LYS A 487 -13.77 -30.28 -13.35
CA LYS A 487 -15.17 -29.97 -13.67
C LYS A 487 -15.39 -28.46 -13.68
N PRO A 488 -16.38 -27.93 -14.44
CA PRO A 488 -16.81 -26.55 -14.27
C PRO A 488 -17.10 -26.21 -12.81
N GLY A 489 -16.76 -25.01 -12.36
CA GLY A 489 -17.01 -24.56 -10.99
C GLY A 489 -16.44 -23.17 -10.75
N ILE A 490 -16.75 -22.60 -9.59
CA ILE A 490 -16.15 -21.31 -9.20
C ILE A 490 -14.65 -21.50 -8.92
N LEU A 491 -13.82 -20.52 -9.28
CA LEU A 491 -12.35 -20.65 -9.21
C LEU A 491 -11.84 -21.00 -7.80
N LEU A 492 -12.50 -20.48 -6.77
CA LEU A 492 -12.13 -20.72 -5.36
C LEU A 492 -12.18 -22.22 -4.97
N GLN A 493 -13.03 -23.00 -5.64
CA GLN A 493 -13.24 -24.43 -5.39
C GLN A 493 -12.51 -25.29 -6.42
N ARG A 494 -11.59 -24.70 -7.20
CA ARG A 494 -10.78 -25.34 -8.23
C ARG A 494 -9.29 -25.01 -8.05
N PRO A 495 -8.70 -25.25 -6.86
CA PRO A 495 -7.30 -24.90 -6.59
C PRO A 495 -6.32 -25.52 -7.60
N GLU A 496 -6.63 -26.68 -8.15
CA GLU A 496 -5.83 -27.36 -9.18
C GLU A 496 -5.65 -26.55 -10.47
N VAL A 497 -6.58 -25.62 -10.75
CA VAL A 497 -6.48 -24.68 -11.88
C VAL A 497 -5.47 -23.59 -11.55
N LEU A 498 -5.48 -23.06 -10.33
CA LEU A 498 -4.57 -22.00 -9.90
C LEU A 498 -3.13 -22.51 -9.81
N GLU A 499 -2.94 -23.79 -9.48
CA GLU A 499 -1.64 -24.47 -9.47
C GLU A 499 -0.96 -24.55 -10.86
N GLN A 500 -1.70 -24.31 -11.95
CA GLN A 500 -1.11 -24.28 -13.30
C GLN A 500 -0.44 -22.95 -13.65
N VAL A 501 -0.63 -21.90 -12.84
CA VAL A 501 -0.09 -20.56 -13.04
C VAL A 501 0.87 -20.25 -11.89
N PRO A 502 2.06 -19.67 -12.15
CA PRO A 502 2.96 -19.27 -11.07
C PRO A 502 2.26 -18.36 -10.05
N LEU A 503 2.49 -18.63 -8.76
CA LEU A 503 1.77 -18.01 -7.64
C LEU A 503 1.72 -16.47 -7.69
N LEU A 504 2.80 -15.83 -8.14
CA LEU A 504 2.88 -14.36 -8.18
C LEU A 504 2.36 -13.74 -9.47
N ASP A 505 2.11 -14.56 -10.48
CA ASP A 505 1.52 -14.15 -11.77
C ASP A 505 -0.01 -14.31 -11.74
N LEU A 506 -0.56 -15.00 -10.72
CA LEU A 506 -2.00 -15.03 -10.46
C LEU A 506 -2.53 -13.60 -10.26
N PRO A 507 -3.56 -13.18 -11.02
CA PRO A 507 -4.12 -11.84 -10.92
C PRO A 507 -5.05 -11.74 -9.71
N GLY A 508 -5.11 -10.57 -9.10
CA GLY A 508 -6.17 -10.29 -8.14
C GLY A 508 -6.00 -10.96 -6.79
N GLU A 509 -6.88 -10.56 -5.88
CA GLU A 509 -6.85 -10.95 -4.48
C GLU A 509 -7.28 -12.40 -4.33
N LEU A 510 -8.32 -12.75 -5.07
CA LEU A 510 -9.05 -13.98 -4.87
C LEU A 510 -8.24 -15.18 -5.38
N LEU A 511 -7.23 -14.96 -6.22
CA LEU A 511 -6.36 -16.01 -6.75
C LEU A 511 -4.97 -16.00 -6.10
N SER A 512 -4.30 -14.85 -6.02
CA SER A 512 -2.95 -14.77 -5.44
C SER A 512 -2.94 -14.74 -3.91
N MET A 513 -3.90 -14.04 -3.27
CA MET A 513 -3.92 -13.90 -1.82
C MET A 513 -4.52 -15.12 -1.15
N PHE A 514 -5.64 -15.63 -1.67
CA PHE A 514 -6.31 -16.80 -1.11
C PHE A 514 -5.38 -18.03 -1.05
N SER A 515 -4.63 -18.29 -2.12
CA SER A 515 -3.66 -19.37 -2.18
C SER A 515 -2.58 -19.22 -1.10
N ILE A 516 -2.03 -18.02 -0.91
CA ILE A 516 -1.06 -17.75 0.17
C ILE A 516 -1.71 -17.93 1.55
N ILE A 517 -2.91 -17.39 1.80
CA ILE A 517 -3.63 -17.56 3.08
C ILE A 517 -3.83 -19.05 3.36
N TYR A 518 -4.25 -19.82 2.35
CA TYR A 518 -4.48 -21.25 2.48
C TYR A 518 -3.19 -22.00 2.85
N THR A 519 -2.08 -21.73 2.17
CA THR A 519 -0.77 -22.34 2.49
C THR A 519 -0.34 -22.03 3.93
N TYR A 520 -0.43 -20.77 4.36
CA TYR A 520 0.00 -20.36 5.70
C TYR A 520 -0.92 -20.87 6.82
N ASN A 521 -2.19 -21.11 6.51
CA ASN A 521 -3.16 -21.63 7.48
C ASN A 521 -3.18 -23.16 7.53
N ASN A 522 -2.59 -23.84 6.54
CA ASN A 522 -2.59 -25.29 6.47
C ASN A 522 -1.43 -25.91 7.28
N PRO A 523 -1.68 -26.51 8.45
CA PRO A 523 -0.62 -27.12 9.28
C PRO A 523 0.13 -28.25 8.57
N SER A 524 -0.52 -28.96 7.64
CA SER A 524 0.09 -30.08 6.90
C SER A 524 1.15 -29.63 5.89
N PHE A 525 1.17 -28.35 5.54
CA PHE A 525 2.20 -27.79 4.67
C PHE A 525 3.53 -27.58 5.41
N TRP A 526 3.49 -27.35 6.72
CA TRP A 526 4.65 -26.98 7.52
C TRP A 526 5.26 -28.20 8.19
N SER A 527 6.58 -28.38 8.05
CA SER A 527 7.32 -29.51 8.65
C SER A 527 7.13 -29.68 10.16
N SER A 528 6.82 -28.60 10.88
CA SER A 528 6.53 -28.62 12.32
C SER A 528 5.09 -28.97 12.68
N GLY A 529 4.16 -28.97 11.72
CA GLY A 529 2.71 -29.09 11.95
C GLY A 529 2.06 -27.84 12.55
N PHE A 530 2.82 -26.75 12.76
CA PHE A 530 2.30 -25.46 13.20
C PHE A 530 1.92 -24.58 12.00
N PRO A 531 0.69 -24.06 11.93
CA PRO A 531 0.29 -23.06 10.94
C PRO A 531 0.80 -21.68 11.36
N SER A 532 0.45 -20.63 10.61
CA SER A 532 0.74 -19.25 11.03
C SER A 532 0.16 -18.92 12.42
N ILE A 533 0.85 -18.06 13.19
CA ILE A 533 0.38 -17.59 14.50
C ILE A 533 -1.03 -17.00 14.43
N THR A 534 -1.33 -16.19 13.40
CA THR A 534 -2.64 -15.58 13.23
C THR A 534 -3.74 -16.63 13.12
N TYR A 535 -3.53 -17.69 12.33
CA TYR A 535 -4.51 -18.75 12.21
C TYR A 535 -4.67 -19.53 13.52
N ALA A 536 -3.57 -19.92 14.17
CA ALA A 536 -3.63 -20.59 15.46
C ALA A 536 -4.41 -19.72 16.47
N TYR A 537 -4.12 -18.41 16.53
CA TYR A 537 -4.80 -17.49 17.41
C TYR A 537 -6.30 -17.36 17.11
N ASN A 538 -6.70 -17.25 15.85
CA ASN A 538 -8.11 -17.26 15.45
C ASN A 538 -8.84 -18.54 15.87
N GLN A 539 -8.19 -19.70 15.85
CA GLN A 539 -8.78 -20.94 16.39
C GLN A 539 -8.93 -20.89 17.92
N ASN A 540 -7.97 -20.30 18.65
CA ASN A 540 -8.09 -20.10 20.10
C ASN A 540 -9.26 -19.14 20.42
N LEU A 541 -9.40 -18.04 19.68
CA LEU A 541 -10.53 -17.10 19.80
C LEU A 541 -11.87 -17.81 19.51
N LYS A 542 -11.94 -18.59 18.44
CA LYS A 542 -13.14 -19.37 18.08
C LYS A 542 -13.54 -20.34 19.19
N GLN A 543 -12.57 -21.04 19.81
CA GLN A 543 -12.83 -21.93 20.96
C GLN A 543 -13.35 -21.17 22.19
N GLN A 544 -13.05 -19.88 22.30
CA GLN A 544 -13.56 -18.98 23.35
C GLN A 544 -14.88 -18.30 22.98
N ASN A 545 -15.52 -18.68 21.87
CA ASN A 545 -16.70 -18.01 21.28
C ASN A 545 -16.46 -16.52 20.95
N LYS A 546 -15.23 -16.16 20.60
CA LYS A 546 -14.84 -14.82 20.15
C LYS A 546 -14.74 -14.77 18.62
N LYS A 547 -14.87 -13.57 18.07
CA LYS A 547 -14.64 -13.29 16.64
C LYS A 547 -13.15 -13.40 16.30
N PRO A 548 -12.80 -13.71 15.04
CA PRO A 548 -11.41 -13.70 14.60
C PRO A 548 -10.79 -12.29 14.71
N ALA A 549 -9.47 -12.21 14.76
CA ALA A 549 -8.71 -10.97 14.74
C ALA A 549 -7.99 -10.78 13.38
N GLY A 550 -8.71 -11.00 12.28
CA GLY A 550 -8.16 -11.07 10.92
C GLY A 550 -8.50 -12.41 10.25
N ALA A 551 -9.76 -12.58 9.85
CA ALA A 551 -10.26 -13.80 9.22
C ALA A 551 -9.73 -14.01 7.80
N PHE A 552 -9.50 -12.92 7.07
CA PHE A 552 -9.10 -12.96 5.66
C PHE A 552 -8.03 -11.90 5.39
N ALA A 553 -6.83 -12.16 5.90
CA ALA A 553 -5.70 -11.26 5.77
C ALA A 553 -4.35 -12.00 5.73
N LEU A 554 -3.37 -11.39 5.08
CA LEU A 554 -2.00 -11.90 4.96
C LEU A 554 -1.07 -11.29 6.01
N PHE A 555 -0.14 -12.12 6.48
CA PHE A 555 0.99 -11.75 7.34
C PHE A 555 0.59 -10.81 8.47
N VAL A 556 -0.59 -11.04 9.05
CA VAL A 556 -1.14 -10.25 10.13
C VAL A 556 -0.31 -10.52 11.38
N ASP A 557 -0.03 -9.45 12.12
CA ASP A 557 0.65 -9.48 13.40
C ASP A 557 -0.26 -9.93 14.56
N SER A 558 -1.55 -10.13 14.30
CA SER A 558 -2.54 -10.64 15.24
C SER A 558 -2.07 -11.91 15.94
N GLY A 559 -2.28 -11.98 17.25
CA GLY A 559 -1.83 -13.10 18.06
C GLY A 559 -0.32 -13.15 18.33
N SER A 560 0.54 -12.37 17.66
CA SER A 560 1.99 -12.39 17.91
C SER A 560 2.33 -11.99 19.34
N TYR A 561 1.77 -10.87 19.83
CA TYR A 561 1.97 -10.44 21.21
C TYR A 561 1.42 -11.47 22.21
N ALA A 562 0.21 -12.01 21.94
CA ALA A 562 -0.39 -13.07 22.74
C ALA A 562 0.49 -14.34 22.78
N ALA A 563 1.10 -14.72 21.65
CA ALA A 563 1.97 -15.88 21.53
C ALA A 563 3.25 -15.72 22.38
N PHE A 564 3.86 -14.52 22.37
CA PHE A 564 4.99 -14.21 23.26
C PHE A 564 4.63 -14.27 24.74
N LYS A 565 3.42 -13.80 25.10
CA LYS A 565 2.87 -13.93 26.46
C LYS A 565 2.52 -15.38 26.82
N GLY A 566 2.52 -16.28 25.85
CA GLY A 566 2.22 -17.68 26.06
C GLY A 566 0.73 -18.02 26.02
N ASN A 567 -0.09 -17.12 25.48
CA ASN A 567 -1.55 -17.21 25.45
C ASN A 567 -2.10 -17.84 24.16
N VAL A 568 -1.23 -18.30 23.26
CA VAL A 568 -1.61 -19.00 22.03
C VAL A 568 -1.15 -20.45 22.13
N SER A 569 -2.04 -21.37 21.79
CA SER A 569 -1.74 -22.80 21.77
C SER A 569 -2.13 -23.44 20.43
N TRP A 570 -1.43 -24.50 20.05
CA TRP A 570 -1.75 -25.32 18.89
C TRP A 570 -1.48 -26.79 19.23
N ASN A 571 -2.44 -27.68 18.99
CA ASN A 571 -2.33 -29.12 19.33
C ASN A 571 -1.85 -29.38 20.77
N ASN A 572 -2.41 -28.64 21.75
CA ASN A 572 -2.05 -28.69 23.18
C ASN A 572 -0.59 -28.28 23.51
N GLN A 573 0.15 -27.72 22.55
CA GLN A 573 1.47 -27.14 22.76
C GLN A 573 1.39 -25.60 22.74
N GLN A 574 2.19 -24.95 23.56
CA GLN A 574 2.26 -23.49 23.59
C GLN A 574 2.99 -22.98 22.35
N TYR A 575 2.35 -22.09 21.60
CA TYR A 575 2.95 -21.44 20.45
C TYR A 575 3.71 -20.21 20.94
N LYS A 576 5.02 -20.35 21.18
CA LYS A 576 5.86 -19.28 21.75
C LYS A 576 7.08 -18.96 20.87
N PRO A 577 7.02 -17.89 20.07
CA PRO A 577 8.16 -17.41 19.30
C PRO A 577 9.34 -17.00 20.19
N LYS A 578 10.56 -17.17 19.67
CA LYS A 578 11.83 -16.91 20.38
C LYS A 578 12.77 -15.99 19.60
N VAL A 579 12.69 -16.01 18.27
CA VAL A 579 13.57 -15.23 17.40
C VAL A 579 12.73 -14.30 16.55
N VAL A 580 13.13 -13.04 16.51
CA VAL A 580 12.56 -12.04 15.60
C VAL A 580 13.66 -11.64 14.63
N MET A 581 13.34 -11.61 13.34
CA MET A 581 14.21 -11.07 12.31
C MET A 581 13.47 -9.98 11.56
N SER A 582 14.04 -8.79 11.44
CA SER A 582 13.45 -7.70 10.63
C SER A 582 14.35 -7.30 9.48
N TYR A 583 13.78 -7.11 8.29
CA TYR A 583 14.50 -6.50 7.16
C TYR A 583 13.73 -5.29 6.61
N ALA A 584 14.41 -4.14 6.64
CA ALA A 584 13.94 -2.84 6.15
C ALA A 584 12.50 -2.49 6.63
N GLY A 585 12.19 -2.78 7.90
CA GLY A 585 10.85 -2.66 8.46
C GLY A 585 10.82 -2.43 9.96
N SER A 586 9.91 -1.55 10.38
CA SER A 586 9.44 -1.39 11.75
C SER A 586 7.93 -1.58 11.71
N PRO A 587 7.33 -2.50 12.49
CA PRO A 587 5.93 -2.85 12.39
C PRO A 587 5.05 -1.67 12.76
N PHE A 588 4.10 -1.38 11.88
CA PHE A 588 3.14 -0.29 12.04
C PHE A 588 1.92 -0.71 12.84
N ASN A 589 1.49 -1.97 12.79
CA ASN A 589 0.19 -2.41 13.35
C ASN A 589 0.22 -2.82 14.85
N PHE A 590 1.38 -2.70 15.51
CA PHE A 590 1.49 -2.84 16.96
C PHE A 590 1.38 -1.49 17.67
N THR A 591 0.82 -1.49 18.88
CA THR A 591 1.13 -0.42 19.83
C THR A 591 2.61 -0.50 20.18
N TRP A 592 3.23 0.64 20.54
CA TRP A 592 4.64 0.64 20.91
C TRP A 592 4.95 -0.32 22.06
N ASN A 593 4.08 -0.38 23.07
CA ASN A 593 4.28 -1.26 24.23
C ASN A 593 4.22 -2.75 23.86
N GLU A 594 3.31 -3.17 22.99
CA GLU A 594 3.25 -4.54 22.47
C GLU A 594 4.56 -4.89 21.74
N TYR A 595 4.99 -4.01 20.83
CA TYR A 595 6.18 -4.26 20.02
C TYR A 595 7.46 -4.28 20.85
N LYS A 596 7.63 -3.29 21.73
CA LYS A 596 8.75 -3.21 22.68
C LYS A 596 8.88 -4.51 23.47
N GLN A 597 7.79 -5.02 24.05
CA GLN A 597 7.84 -6.25 24.83
C GLN A 597 8.22 -7.48 23.98
N ILE A 598 7.78 -7.54 22.72
CA ILE A 598 8.22 -8.58 21.78
C ILE A 598 9.74 -8.52 21.57
N LEU A 599 10.30 -7.34 21.33
CA LEU A 599 11.73 -7.17 21.07
C LEU A 599 12.60 -7.38 22.32
N GLU A 600 12.13 -6.96 23.49
CA GLU A 600 12.83 -7.15 24.77
C GLU A 600 12.97 -8.62 25.15
N ASN A 601 12.00 -9.45 24.76
CA ASN A 601 11.90 -10.86 25.19
C ASN A 601 12.23 -11.88 24.09
N SER A 602 12.79 -11.44 22.96
CA SER A 602 13.23 -12.30 21.85
C SER A 602 14.72 -12.14 21.57
N PHE A 603 15.33 -13.07 20.85
CA PHE A 603 16.60 -12.81 20.17
C PHE A 603 16.28 -12.06 18.87
N TYR A 604 16.70 -10.79 18.77
CA TYR A 604 16.29 -9.89 17.71
C TYR A 604 17.44 -9.59 16.74
N ILE A 605 17.26 -9.98 15.47
CA ILE A 605 18.18 -9.72 14.37
C ILE A 605 17.58 -8.62 13.49
N MET A 606 18.33 -7.55 13.25
CA MET A 606 17.89 -6.46 12.39
C MET A 606 18.80 -6.32 11.17
N ILE A 607 18.21 -6.20 9.99
CA ILE A 607 18.89 -5.88 8.74
C ILE A 607 18.28 -4.58 8.20
N ASP A 608 19.07 -3.49 8.18
CA ASP A 608 18.58 -2.17 7.73
C ASP A 608 19.72 -1.26 7.27
N ILE A 609 19.36 -0.15 6.65
CA ILE A 609 20.25 0.94 6.24
C ILE A 609 20.44 1.93 7.39
N LEU A 610 19.39 2.22 8.17
CA LEU A 610 19.40 3.23 9.23
C LEU A 610 19.13 2.62 10.62
N PRO A 611 19.63 3.25 11.70
CA PRO A 611 19.35 2.83 13.07
C PRO A 611 17.91 3.21 13.48
N THR A 612 16.92 2.41 13.05
CA THR A 612 15.49 2.62 13.35
C THR A 612 15.19 2.61 14.85
N GLU A 613 13.97 2.93 15.27
CA GLU A 613 13.60 2.82 16.70
C GLU A 613 13.74 1.39 17.23
N ALA A 614 13.36 0.38 16.43
CA ALA A 614 13.48 -1.03 16.78
C ALA A 614 14.95 -1.42 17.05
N SER A 615 15.91 -0.78 16.37
CA SER A 615 17.34 -1.08 16.53
C SER A 615 17.83 -0.96 17.98
N LEU A 616 17.19 -0.13 18.81
CA LEU A 616 17.47 -0.02 20.24
C LEU A 616 17.31 -1.34 21.00
N TYR A 617 16.63 -2.34 20.44
CA TYR A 617 16.36 -3.64 21.05
C TYR A 617 17.03 -4.82 20.31
N ALA A 618 17.70 -4.58 19.17
CA ALA A 618 18.37 -5.61 18.38
C ALA A 618 19.56 -6.21 19.13
N ASP A 619 19.71 -7.53 19.12
CA ASP A 619 20.92 -8.20 19.64
C ASP A 619 22.06 -8.15 18.61
N VAL A 620 21.70 -8.18 17.32
CA VAL A 620 22.61 -8.03 16.19
C VAL A 620 21.99 -7.12 15.13
N ILE A 621 22.78 -6.18 14.61
CA ILE A 621 22.41 -5.33 13.48
C ILE A 621 23.35 -5.64 12.31
N LEU A 622 22.78 -5.94 11.14
CA LEU A 622 23.47 -6.19 9.88
C LEU A 622 23.19 -5.03 8.91
N PRO A 623 24.22 -4.31 8.44
CA PRO A 623 24.04 -3.12 7.60
C PRO A 623 23.78 -3.47 6.13
N ASP A 624 22.68 -2.95 5.57
CA ASP A 624 22.30 -3.12 4.14
C ASP A 624 22.85 -2.00 3.24
N VAL A 625 22.95 -2.31 1.94
CA VAL A 625 23.22 -1.33 0.89
C VAL A 625 21.95 -0.56 0.49
N THR A 626 22.09 0.68 0.02
CA THR A 626 20.96 1.43 -0.52
C THR A 626 20.60 1.02 -1.95
N TYR A 627 19.44 1.45 -2.44
CA TYR A 627 18.98 1.13 -3.79
C TYR A 627 19.84 1.73 -4.92
N LEU A 628 20.72 2.70 -4.63
CA LEU A 628 21.68 3.23 -5.60
C LEU A 628 22.96 2.38 -5.71
N GLU A 629 23.21 1.55 -4.70
CA GLU A 629 24.42 0.72 -4.55
C GLU A 629 24.16 -0.74 -4.92
N ARG A 630 23.01 -1.06 -5.54
CA ARG A 630 22.68 -2.44 -5.90
C ARG A 630 21.90 -2.60 -7.17
N ASP A 631 22.11 -3.76 -7.76
CA ASP A 631 21.28 -4.35 -8.78
C ASP A 631 20.12 -5.14 -8.17
N GLU A 632 19.00 -5.21 -8.90
CA GLU A 632 17.85 -6.03 -8.58
C GLU A 632 17.29 -6.76 -9.82
N PRO A 633 16.44 -7.79 -9.63
CA PRO A 633 15.77 -8.49 -10.73
C PRO A 633 14.97 -7.55 -11.63
N PHE A 634 14.75 -7.96 -12.88
CA PHE A 634 13.80 -7.26 -13.74
C PHE A 634 12.39 -7.37 -13.18
N VAL A 635 11.66 -6.27 -13.27
CA VAL A 635 10.31 -6.13 -12.71
C VAL A 635 9.33 -5.74 -13.82
N HIS A 636 8.11 -6.23 -13.75
CA HIS A 636 7.05 -5.87 -14.69
C HIS A 636 5.76 -5.41 -13.98
N ASP A 637 5.75 -5.50 -12.65
CA ASP A 637 4.74 -4.97 -11.76
C ASP A 637 4.96 -3.48 -11.52
N GLY A 638 3.90 -2.75 -11.22
CA GLY A 638 3.96 -1.34 -10.87
C GLY A 638 2.64 -0.61 -11.18
N PRO A 639 2.51 0.66 -10.74
CA PRO A 639 1.29 1.43 -10.89
C PRO A 639 1.01 1.96 -12.32
N ALA A 640 1.16 1.10 -13.34
CA ALA A 640 0.99 1.40 -14.78
C ALA A 640 -0.25 0.73 -15.36
N MET A 641 -0.86 1.37 -16.35
CA MET A 641 -1.84 0.69 -17.21
C MET A 641 -1.15 -0.13 -18.31
N ASP A 642 0.08 0.25 -18.67
CA ASP A 642 0.89 -0.37 -19.72
C ASP A 642 1.70 -1.56 -19.21
N TYR A 643 2.02 -2.50 -20.10
CA TYR A 643 2.93 -3.61 -19.83
C TYR A 643 4.37 -3.17 -20.13
N ALA A 644 5.23 -3.12 -19.12
CA ALA A 644 6.62 -2.74 -19.30
C ALA A 644 7.56 -3.56 -18.42
N ILE A 645 8.71 -3.95 -18.98
CA ILE A 645 9.82 -4.54 -18.22
C ILE A 645 10.73 -3.42 -17.76
N ARG A 646 11.15 -3.44 -16.49
CA ARG A 646 11.90 -2.37 -15.84
C ARG A 646 13.11 -2.93 -15.10
N GLY A 647 14.23 -2.21 -15.12
CA GLY A 647 15.48 -2.60 -14.49
C GLY A 647 15.98 -1.56 -13.50
N ARG A 648 16.40 -2.01 -12.31
CA ARG A 648 17.18 -1.19 -11.37
C ARG A 648 18.66 -1.48 -11.55
N TRP A 649 19.45 -0.54 -12.04
CA TRP A 649 20.90 -0.71 -12.12
C TRP A 649 21.63 -0.05 -10.95
N GLN A 650 22.72 -0.68 -10.52
CA GLN A 650 23.66 -0.08 -9.58
C GLN A 650 24.30 1.16 -10.22
N ALA A 651 24.14 2.31 -9.58
CA ALA A 651 24.58 3.61 -10.11
C ALA A 651 25.95 4.05 -9.57
N ILE A 652 26.32 3.56 -8.39
CA ILE A 652 27.59 3.89 -7.70
C ILE A 652 28.13 2.65 -6.98
N PRO A 653 29.44 2.59 -6.67
CA PRO A 653 29.98 1.50 -5.87
C PRO A 653 29.38 1.52 -4.45
N VAL A 654 29.44 0.37 -3.77
CA VAL A 654 29.09 0.28 -2.35
C VAL A 654 29.94 1.26 -1.55
N VAL A 655 29.25 2.23 -0.93
CA VAL A 655 29.87 3.40 -0.31
C VAL A 655 30.52 3.05 1.03
N TRP A 656 29.94 2.12 1.77
CA TRP A 656 30.51 1.62 3.03
C TRP A 656 30.87 0.14 2.85
N PRO A 657 32.15 -0.22 2.71
CA PRO A 657 32.58 -1.56 2.32
C PRO A 657 32.07 -2.70 3.22
N ASN A 658 31.75 -2.42 4.49
CA ASN A 658 31.22 -3.43 5.41
C ASN A 658 29.68 -3.53 5.38
N THR A 659 29.00 -2.86 4.45
CA THR A 659 27.57 -3.12 4.13
C THR A 659 27.46 -4.23 3.10
N ALA A 660 26.39 -5.02 3.15
CA ALA A 660 26.16 -6.12 2.20
C ALA A 660 24.74 -6.04 1.61
N ASN A 661 24.57 -6.57 0.40
CA ASN A 661 23.27 -6.60 -0.24
C ASN A 661 22.32 -7.55 0.48
N GLY A 662 21.21 -7.02 0.98
CA GLY A 662 20.18 -7.78 1.69
C GLY A 662 19.75 -9.05 0.97
N LEU A 663 19.56 -9.04 -0.36
CA LEU A 663 19.12 -10.23 -1.11
C LEU A 663 20.13 -11.37 -1.02
N ASP A 664 21.40 -11.02 -1.18
CA ASP A 664 22.51 -11.97 -1.07
C ASP A 664 22.65 -12.47 0.37
N LEU A 665 22.42 -11.62 1.37
CA LEU A 665 22.40 -12.01 2.77
C LEU A 665 21.33 -13.06 3.07
N PHE A 666 20.12 -12.93 2.53
CA PHE A 666 19.06 -13.93 2.73
C PHE A 666 19.43 -15.30 2.14
N VAL A 667 20.01 -15.33 0.94
CA VAL A 667 20.48 -16.59 0.33
C VAL A 667 21.59 -17.21 1.16
N MET A 668 22.61 -16.42 1.53
CA MET A 668 23.70 -16.92 2.37
C MET A 668 23.19 -17.42 3.73
N LEU A 669 22.30 -16.68 4.41
CA LEU A 669 21.71 -17.08 5.68
C LEU A 669 20.94 -18.40 5.57
N ALA A 670 20.16 -18.60 4.49
CA ALA A 670 19.47 -19.85 4.26
C ALA A 670 20.43 -21.05 4.18
N TYR A 671 21.52 -20.92 3.40
CA TYR A 671 22.55 -21.97 3.31
C TYR A 671 23.33 -22.18 4.61
N MET A 672 23.54 -21.12 5.41
CA MET A 672 24.22 -21.22 6.71
C MET A 672 23.34 -21.91 7.77
N ILE A 673 22.02 -21.70 7.73
CA ILE A 673 21.08 -22.41 8.61
C ILE A 673 21.08 -23.91 8.27
N ASN A 674 20.89 -24.24 6.99
CA ASN A 674 20.94 -25.60 6.47
C ASN A 674 21.06 -25.56 4.94
N SER A 675 21.98 -26.32 4.35
CA SER A 675 22.15 -26.39 2.89
C SER A 675 20.86 -26.78 2.15
N GLN A 676 20.04 -27.68 2.70
CA GLN A 676 18.76 -28.06 2.11
C GLN A 676 17.75 -26.90 2.14
N ALA A 677 17.76 -26.09 3.19
CA ALA A 677 16.90 -24.91 3.27
C ALA A 677 17.32 -23.84 2.24
N GLY A 678 18.64 -23.68 2.03
CA GLY A 678 19.19 -22.87 0.94
C GLY A 678 18.71 -23.33 -0.44
N ASP A 679 18.82 -24.62 -0.74
CA ASP A 679 18.34 -25.18 -2.01
C ASP A 679 16.83 -25.02 -2.19
N ASN A 680 16.04 -25.27 -1.13
CA ASN A 680 14.60 -25.07 -1.15
C ASN A 680 14.23 -23.59 -1.37
N TYR A 681 14.97 -22.65 -0.76
CA TYR A 681 14.73 -21.22 -0.94
C TYR A 681 14.99 -20.80 -2.40
N VAL A 682 16.10 -21.23 -2.99
CA VAL A 682 16.45 -20.99 -4.40
C VAL A 682 15.40 -21.60 -5.34
N GLU A 683 14.92 -22.80 -5.02
CA GLU A 683 13.84 -23.45 -5.75
C GLU A 683 12.51 -22.67 -5.66
N TRP A 684 12.10 -22.26 -4.47
CA TRP A 684 10.89 -21.46 -4.30
C TRP A 684 11.01 -20.10 -5.00
N MET A 685 12.17 -19.43 -4.95
CA MET A 685 12.41 -18.20 -5.70
C MET A 685 12.19 -18.40 -7.20
N SER A 686 12.52 -19.58 -7.73
CA SER A 686 12.28 -19.92 -9.14
C SER A 686 10.84 -20.33 -9.41
N ASN A 687 10.15 -21.00 -8.48
CA ASN A 687 8.80 -21.52 -8.70
C ASN A 687 7.72 -20.43 -8.61
N VAL A 688 7.94 -19.40 -7.79
CA VAL A 688 6.95 -18.33 -7.62
C VAL A 688 7.02 -17.27 -8.72
N HIS A 689 8.02 -17.36 -9.59
CA HIS A 689 8.31 -16.38 -10.63
C HIS A 689 8.54 -17.04 -11.96
N GLU A 690 8.28 -16.29 -13.01
CA GLU A 690 8.59 -16.75 -14.35
C GLU A 690 10.09 -16.53 -14.68
N ILE A 691 10.95 -17.45 -14.21
CA ILE A 691 12.37 -17.50 -14.56
C ILE A 691 12.82 -18.92 -14.87
N ASN A 692 13.91 -19.08 -15.64
CA ASN A 692 14.52 -20.38 -15.85
C ASN A 692 15.22 -20.87 -14.57
N LYS A 693 14.62 -21.87 -13.91
CA LYS A 693 15.09 -22.45 -12.64
C LYS A 693 16.52 -23.00 -12.70
N ASP A 694 16.87 -23.69 -13.78
CA ASP A 694 18.18 -24.34 -13.90
C ASP A 694 19.29 -23.31 -14.08
N VAL A 695 19.04 -22.28 -14.90
CA VAL A 695 19.94 -21.13 -15.05
C VAL A 695 20.09 -20.41 -13.71
N PHE A 696 18.99 -20.09 -13.05
CA PHE A 696 19.01 -19.40 -11.76
C PHE A 696 19.83 -20.15 -10.70
N LYS A 697 19.54 -21.44 -10.50
CA LYS A 697 20.22 -22.28 -9.51
C LYS A 697 21.70 -22.43 -9.81
N SER A 698 22.07 -22.65 -11.07
CA SER A 698 23.48 -22.84 -11.46
C SER A 698 24.33 -21.60 -11.18
N ILE A 699 23.82 -20.40 -11.47
CA ILE A 699 24.53 -19.15 -11.22
C ILE A 699 24.70 -18.91 -9.72
N ILE A 700 23.66 -19.12 -8.90
CA ILE A 700 23.77 -19.00 -7.44
C ILE A 700 24.88 -19.92 -6.91
N GLN A 701 24.90 -21.19 -7.32
CA GLN A 701 25.89 -22.17 -6.86
C GLN A 701 27.32 -21.83 -7.30
N GLN A 702 27.49 -21.20 -8.47
CA GLN A 702 28.79 -20.81 -9.01
C GLN A 702 29.33 -19.51 -8.40
N GLU A 703 28.46 -18.51 -8.19
CA GLU A 703 28.86 -17.16 -7.79
C GLU A 703 28.88 -16.96 -6.28
N MET A 704 27.91 -17.50 -5.53
CA MET A 704 27.81 -17.31 -4.08
C MET A 704 29.12 -17.64 -3.33
N PRO A 705 29.85 -18.74 -3.62
CA PRO A 705 31.10 -19.03 -2.91
C PRO A 705 32.17 -17.95 -3.08
N LYS A 706 32.19 -17.25 -4.23
CA LYS A 706 33.15 -16.15 -4.49
C LYS A 706 32.85 -14.95 -3.60
N TYR A 707 31.56 -14.62 -3.43
CA TYR A 707 31.13 -13.53 -2.56
C TYR A 707 31.32 -13.86 -1.09
N GLN A 708 31.05 -15.10 -0.67
CA GLN A 708 31.36 -15.56 0.69
C GLN A 708 32.85 -15.46 0.99
N GLN A 709 33.70 -15.91 0.07
CA GLN A 709 35.14 -15.82 0.21
C GLN A 709 35.61 -14.36 0.30
N TYR A 710 35.07 -13.47 -0.54
CA TYR A 710 35.38 -12.04 -0.48
C TYR A 710 34.97 -11.43 0.88
N LEU A 711 33.77 -11.76 1.37
CA LEU A 711 33.23 -11.30 2.64
C LEU A 711 34.14 -11.67 3.82
N ILE A 712 34.60 -12.92 3.84
CA ILE A 712 35.50 -13.42 4.89
C ILE A 712 36.88 -12.76 4.78
N GLN A 713 37.46 -12.67 3.58
CA GLN A 713 38.81 -12.16 3.38
C GLN A 713 38.95 -10.65 3.64
N ASN A 714 37.92 -9.88 3.28
CA ASN A 714 37.98 -8.42 3.31
C ASN A 714 37.14 -7.82 4.44
N ASN A 715 36.42 -8.64 5.20
CA ASN A 715 35.42 -8.20 6.18
C ASN A 715 34.43 -7.18 5.59
N GLY A 716 34.08 -7.36 4.31
CA GLY A 716 33.28 -6.42 3.54
C GLY A 716 32.78 -7.02 2.23
N TYR A 717 31.84 -6.35 1.57
CA TYR A 717 31.19 -6.83 0.35
C TYR A 717 31.85 -6.23 -0.90
N PRO A 718 31.81 -6.91 -2.07
CA PRO A 718 32.34 -6.34 -3.30
C PRO A 718 31.74 -4.96 -3.62
N PRO A 719 32.53 -4.02 -4.18
CA PRO A 719 32.05 -2.67 -4.49
C PRO A 719 30.98 -2.65 -5.58
N TRP A 720 30.97 -3.65 -6.47
CA TRP A 720 30.02 -3.78 -7.57
C TRP A 720 29.43 -5.18 -7.62
N GLY A 721 28.15 -5.25 -7.97
CA GLY A 721 27.46 -6.50 -8.29
C GLY A 721 26.71 -7.16 -7.14
N SER A 722 25.90 -8.15 -7.51
CA SER A 722 25.12 -9.02 -6.63
C SER A 722 24.94 -10.36 -7.32
N PHE A 723 25.32 -11.46 -6.67
CA PHE A 723 25.17 -12.78 -7.28
C PHE A 723 23.70 -13.17 -7.45
N THR A 724 22.84 -12.79 -6.51
CA THR A 724 21.40 -13.04 -6.58
C THR A 724 20.77 -12.23 -7.70
N ALA A 725 21.07 -10.93 -7.81
CA ALA A 725 20.53 -10.09 -8.88
C ALA A 725 21.00 -10.55 -10.27
N LYS A 726 22.26 -10.96 -10.40
CA LYS A 726 22.81 -11.54 -11.63
C LYS A 726 22.06 -12.80 -12.04
N ALA A 727 21.95 -13.77 -11.14
CA ALA A 727 21.24 -15.02 -11.38
C ALA A 727 19.80 -14.77 -11.85
N TRP A 728 19.10 -13.84 -11.19
CA TRP A 728 17.75 -13.44 -11.54
C TRP A 728 17.62 -12.87 -12.94
N ARG A 729 18.50 -11.93 -13.31
CA ARG A 729 18.44 -11.27 -14.61
C ARG A 729 18.73 -12.21 -15.75
N GLU A 730 19.79 -13.02 -15.64
CA GLU A 730 20.14 -14.00 -16.67
C GLU A 730 19.02 -15.04 -16.83
N ALA A 731 18.49 -15.57 -15.73
CA ALA A 731 17.37 -16.50 -15.78
C ALA A 731 16.10 -15.89 -16.38
N ARG A 732 15.83 -14.61 -16.15
CA ARG A 732 14.68 -13.89 -16.72
C ARG A 732 14.88 -13.51 -18.19
N LEU A 733 16.10 -13.18 -18.62
CA LEU A 733 16.40 -12.84 -20.01
C LEU A 733 16.06 -13.98 -20.96
N SER A 734 16.39 -15.22 -20.58
CA SER A 734 16.04 -16.40 -21.38
C SER A 734 14.55 -16.50 -21.66
N VAL A 735 13.70 -16.27 -20.65
CA VAL A 735 12.24 -16.30 -20.81
C VAL A 735 11.73 -15.11 -21.63
N LEU A 736 12.26 -13.91 -21.38
CA LEU A 736 11.84 -12.71 -22.12
C LEU A 736 12.26 -12.77 -23.60
N SER A 737 13.39 -13.38 -23.92
CA SER A 737 13.85 -13.54 -25.29
C SER A 737 12.84 -14.30 -26.13
N GLU A 738 12.32 -15.41 -25.59
CA GLU A 738 11.28 -16.22 -26.22
C GLU A 738 9.95 -15.45 -26.32
N LYS A 739 9.49 -14.85 -25.21
CA LYS A 739 8.21 -14.13 -25.16
C LYS A 739 8.15 -12.92 -26.09
N LEU A 740 9.23 -12.15 -26.19
CA LEU A 740 9.28 -10.90 -26.94
C LEU A 740 9.82 -11.07 -28.35
N ASN A 741 10.30 -12.27 -28.72
CA ASN A 741 10.98 -12.52 -29.98
C ASN A 741 12.13 -11.52 -30.24
N MET A 742 12.93 -11.28 -29.20
CA MET A 742 14.12 -10.40 -29.20
C MET A 742 15.31 -11.18 -28.63
N SER A 743 16.55 -10.88 -29.02
CA SER A 743 17.70 -11.53 -28.37
C SER A 743 17.90 -11.03 -26.93
N GLU A 744 18.49 -11.86 -26.07
CA GLU A 744 18.86 -11.46 -24.70
C GLU A 744 19.71 -10.19 -24.68
N ASP A 745 20.67 -10.07 -25.61
CA ASP A 745 21.52 -8.88 -25.76
C ASP A 745 20.72 -7.63 -26.10
N GLN A 746 19.73 -7.74 -27.00
CA GLN A 746 18.87 -6.61 -27.35
C GLN A 746 18.03 -6.16 -26.15
N ILE A 747 17.43 -7.09 -25.42
CA ILE A 747 16.62 -6.79 -24.23
C ILE A 747 17.49 -6.15 -23.15
N SER A 748 18.65 -6.75 -22.86
CA SER A 748 19.60 -6.25 -21.89
C SER A 748 20.09 -4.85 -22.26
N GLN A 749 20.44 -4.61 -23.53
CA GLN A 749 20.87 -3.29 -24.00
C GLN A 749 19.77 -2.23 -23.88
N VAL A 750 18.52 -2.55 -24.24
CA VAL A 750 17.40 -1.61 -24.07
C VAL A 750 17.19 -1.30 -22.59
N LEU A 751 17.12 -2.30 -21.73
CA LEU A 751 16.92 -2.09 -20.29
C LEU A 751 18.10 -1.36 -19.64
N ARG A 752 19.33 -1.59 -20.11
CA ARG A 752 20.53 -0.93 -19.62
C ARG A 752 20.55 0.54 -19.99
N ASN A 753 20.12 0.87 -21.21
CA ASN A 753 20.12 2.24 -21.73
C ASN A 753 18.91 3.05 -21.23
N ASN A 754 17.73 2.44 -21.29
CA ASN A 754 16.47 3.14 -21.07
C ASN A 754 15.92 2.91 -19.66
N GLY A 755 16.36 1.86 -18.95
CA GLY A 755 15.75 1.40 -17.70
C GLY A 755 14.39 0.73 -17.86
N VAL A 756 13.73 0.91 -19.01
CA VAL A 756 12.38 0.44 -19.30
C VAL A 756 12.26 -0.03 -20.74
N LEU A 757 11.52 -1.12 -20.93
CA LEU A 757 11.09 -1.68 -22.20
C LEU A 757 9.55 -1.78 -22.16
N VAL A 758 8.86 -0.87 -22.84
CA VAL A 758 7.39 -0.92 -22.98
C VAL A 758 7.05 -1.99 -24.02
N VAL A 759 6.23 -2.96 -23.62
CA VAL A 759 5.86 -4.13 -24.43
C VAL A 759 4.47 -3.94 -25.05
N LYS A 760 3.50 -3.46 -24.26
CA LYS A 760 2.13 -3.13 -24.72
C LYS A 760 1.62 -1.90 -23.99
N THR A 761 0.84 -1.08 -24.68
CA THR A 761 0.14 0.06 -24.09
C THR A 761 -1.27 -0.31 -23.67
N VAL A 762 -1.88 0.50 -22.80
CA VAL A 762 -3.30 0.38 -22.46
C VAL A 762 -4.21 0.46 -23.70
N ASP A 763 -3.84 1.24 -24.71
CA ASP A 763 -4.63 1.39 -25.94
C ASP A 763 -4.63 0.10 -26.78
N ASP A 764 -3.54 -0.66 -26.74
CA ASP A 764 -3.45 -1.98 -27.40
C ASP A 764 -4.45 -2.96 -26.79
N TYR A 765 -4.57 -3.01 -25.46
CA TYR A 765 -5.52 -3.88 -24.75
C TYR A 765 -6.98 -3.55 -25.11
N PHE A 766 -7.31 -2.26 -25.17
CA PHE A 766 -8.67 -1.82 -25.52
C PHE A 766 -8.99 -2.10 -27.00
N SER A 767 -8.04 -1.87 -27.90
CA SER A 767 -8.22 -2.10 -29.34
C SER A 767 -8.37 -3.58 -29.69
N ASN A 768 -7.78 -4.47 -28.90
CA ASN A 768 -7.83 -5.92 -29.10
C ASN A 768 -9.00 -6.64 -28.40
N ASN A 769 -9.96 -5.89 -27.81
CA ASN A 769 -11.07 -6.45 -27.02
C ASN A 769 -10.57 -7.32 -25.85
N GLU A 770 -9.65 -6.78 -25.05
CA GLU A 770 -9.12 -7.46 -23.87
C GLU A 770 -9.59 -6.80 -22.57
N ARG A 771 -10.85 -6.35 -22.52
CA ARG A 771 -11.44 -5.63 -21.38
C ARG A 771 -12.11 -6.56 -20.37
N ILE A 772 -12.17 -6.16 -19.10
CA ILE A 772 -12.65 -6.95 -17.97
C ILE A 772 -13.78 -6.17 -17.27
N PRO A 773 -14.98 -6.72 -17.07
CA PRO A 773 -15.42 -8.08 -17.37
C PRO A 773 -15.95 -8.27 -18.82
N TRP A 774 -15.80 -7.28 -19.69
CA TRP A 774 -16.49 -7.23 -20.99
C TRP A 774 -16.15 -8.41 -21.91
N ASP A 775 -14.84 -8.67 -22.06
CA ASP A 775 -14.27 -9.63 -22.99
C ASP A 775 -13.56 -10.78 -22.24
N LEU A 776 -12.96 -10.46 -21.08
CA LEU A 776 -12.29 -11.38 -20.17
C LEU A 776 -13.02 -11.41 -18.83
N PRO A 777 -13.00 -12.53 -18.07
CA PRO A 777 -13.60 -12.58 -16.74
C PRO A 777 -12.84 -11.70 -15.75
N ALA A 778 -13.53 -11.23 -14.72
CA ALA A 778 -12.87 -10.71 -13.53
C ALA A 778 -12.21 -11.87 -12.76
N ALA A 779 -11.13 -11.62 -12.02
CA ALA A 779 -10.50 -12.60 -11.14
C ALA A 779 -11.30 -12.78 -9.83
N THR A 780 -12.61 -12.91 -9.94
CA THR A 780 -13.53 -13.28 -8.87
C THR A 780 -13.91 -14.76 -8.98
N PRO A 781 -14.37 -15.42 -7.90
CA PRO A 781 -14.81 -16.80 -7.97
C PRO A 781 -15.83 -17.08 -9.08
N THR A 782 -16.73 -16.14 -9.36
CA THR A 782 -17.75 -16.26 -10.41
C THR A 782 -17.34 -15.76 -11.80
N GLY A 783 -16.19 -15.09 -11.93
CA GLY A 783 -15.73 -14.46 -13.18
C GLY A 783 -16.40 -13.14 -13.51
N ARG A 784 -17.34 -12.67 -12.67
CA ARG A 784 -18.13 -11.44 -12.83
C ARG A 784 -17.79 -10.44 -11.72
N ILE A 785 -18.21 -9.20 -11.87
CA ILE A 785 -18.18 -8.27 -10.73
C ILE A 785 -19.19 -8.73 -9.66
N GLU A 786 -18.72 -8.87 -8.43
CA GLU A 786 -19.45 -9.51 -7.33
C GLU A 786 -20.08 -8.48 -6.39
N ILE A 787 -21.32 -8.07 -6.67
CA ILE A 787 -22.14 -7.31 -5.71
C ILE A 787 -22.39 -8.15 -4.45
N TYR A 788 -22.65 -9.44 -4.64
CA TYR A 788 -22.61 -10.44 -3.59
C TYR A 788 -21.22 -11.09 -3.54
N SER A 789 -20.50 -10.97 -2.43
CA SER A 789 -19.17 -11.54 -2.27
C SER A 789 -19.24 -13.02 -1.89
N THR A 790 -18.89 -13.88 -2.84
CA THR A 790 -18.88 -15.34 -2.64
C THR A 790 -17.81 -15.77 -1.64
N ILE A 791 -16.68 -15.07 -1.57
CA ILE A 791 -15.60 -15.40 -0.63
C ILE A 791 -15.98 -15.12 0.83
N LEU A 792 -16.68 -14.02 1.10
CA LEU A 792 -17.14 -13.71 2.45
C LEU A 792 -18.12 -14.80 2.92
N TYR A 793 -18.97 -15.29 2.02
CA TYR A 793 -19.87 -16.39 2.34
C TYR A 793 -19.13 -17.71 2.56
N TYR A 794 -18.48 -18.28 1.54
CA TYR A 794 -17.92 -19.63 1.60
C TYR A 794 -16.69 -19.77 2.48
N TYR A 795 -15.87 -18.73 2.58
CA TYR A 795 -14.63 -18.80 3.34
C TYR A 795 -14.77 -18.17 4.73
N VAL A 796 -15.32 -16.95 4.84
CA VAL A 796 -15.32 -16.25 6.13
C VAL A 796 -16.47 -16.71 7.01
N ILE A 797 -17.71 -16.58 6.54
CA ILE A 797 -18.92 -16.88 7.33
C ILE A 797 -18.99 -18.36 7.70
N GLN A 798 -18.69 -19.28 6.77
CA GLN A 798 -18.70 -20.72 7.08
C GLN A 798 -17.66 -21.11 8.15
N ASN A 799 -16.51 -20.43 8.20
CA ASN A 799 -15.46 -20.76 9.17
C ASN A 799 -15.61 -20.04 10.52
N TYR A 800 -16.15 -18.82 10.54
CA TYR A 800 -16.13 -17.93 11.72
C TYR A 800 -17.51 -17.44 12.18
N GLY A 801 -18.58 -17.82 11.46
CA GLY A 801 -19.95 -17.36 11.72
C GLY A 801 -20.20 -15.94 11.22
N TYR A 802 -21.48 -15.57 11.08
CA TYR A 802 -21.90 -14.27 10.53
C TYR A 802 -21.49 -13.08 11.42
N ASP A 803 -21.15 -11.97 10.76
CA ASP A 803 -20.92 -10.65 11.35
C ASP A 803 -21.28 -9.57 10.31
N PRO A 804 -21.95 -8.46 10.69
CA PRO A 804 -22.29 -7.39 9.74
C PRO A 804 -21.06 -6.79 9.05
N ILE A 805 -19.87 -6.81 9.68
CA ILE A 805 -18.64 -6.29 9.05
C ILE A 805 -18.32 -7.02 7.75
N PHE A 806 -18.66 -8.30 7.62
CA PHE A 806 -18.41 -9.12 6.43
C PHE A 806 -19.67 -9.78 5.87
N ASP A 807 -20.82 -9.10 5.98
CA ASP A 807 -22.05 -9.46 5.27
C ASP A 807 -21.79 -9.62 3.76
N PRO A 808 -22.30 -10.66 3.08
CA PRO A 808 -21.94 -10.91 1.69
C PRO A 808 -22.50 -9.90 0.70
N ILE A 809 -23.44 -9.01 1.04
CA ILE A 809 -23.96 -7.98 0.12
C ILE A 809 -23.45 -6.60 0.53
N ILE A 810 -24.08 -6.03 1.55
CA ILE A 810 -23.70 -4.80 2.23
C ILE A 810 -24.46 -4.83 3.55
N ALA A 811 -23.94 -4.23 4.61
CA ALA A 811 -24.66 -4.12 5.87
C ALA A 811 -24.37 -2.78 6.52
N GLU A 812 -25.31 -2.34 7.35
CA GLU A 812 -25.03 -1.27 8.28
C GLU A 812 -24.01 -1.75 9.30
N VAL A 813 -22.98 -0.93 9.50
CA VAL A 813 -22.12 -1.01 10.67
C VAL A 813 -22.20 0.37 11.30
N PRO A 814 -22.80 0.56 12.47
CA PRO A 814 -22.89 1.88 13.09
C PRO A 814 -21.51 2.38 13.53
N PRO A 815 -21.30 3.71 13.65
CA PRO A 815 -20.06 4.25 14.20
C PRO A 815 -19.99 3.89 15.68
N ASN A 816 -18.94 3.19 16.07
CA ASN A 816 -18.82 2.60 17.41
C ASN A 816 -17.76 3.32 18.26
N TRP A 817 -17.94 4.63 18.46
CA TRP A 817 -16.94 5.46 19.14
C TRP A 817 -16.66 4.97 20.56
N ASN A 818 -15.38 4.84 20.94
CA ASN A 818 -14.98 4.36 22.26
C ASN A 818 -15.55 2.96 22.61
N GLY A 819 -15.79 2.13 21.59
CA GLY A 819 -16.35 0.79 21.73
C GLY A 819 -16.11 -0.06 20.47
N GLY A 820 -17.05 -0.94 20.15
CA GLY A 820 -16.94 -1.91 19.05
C GLY A 820 -15.79 -2.89 19.26
N TYR A 821 -15.08 -3.23 18.19
CA TYR A 821 -13.89 -4.10 18.27
C TYR A 821 -12.62 -3.36 18.70
N ALA A 822 -12.69 -2.09 19.08
CA ALA A 822 -11.51 -1.34 19.52
C ALA A 822 -11.03 -1.77 20.92
N VAL A 823 -11.92 -2.30 21.77
CA VAL A 823 -11.60 -2.53 23.19
C VAL A 823 -10.75 -3.78 23.41
N GLU A 824 -11.19 -4.91 22.89
CA GLU A 824 -10.51 -6.21 23.04
C GLU A 824 -10.59 -7.00 21.74
N GLU A 825 -9.53 -7.75 21.42
CA GLU A 825 -9.49 -8.61 20.24
C GLU A 825 -10.60 -9.67 20.28
N GLY A 826 -11.38 -9.75 19.20
CA GLY A 826 -12.45 -10.72 19.02
C GLY A 826 -13.73 -10.49 19.84
N VAL A 827 -13.81 -9.40 20.62
CA VAL A 827 -14.98 -9.07 21.43
C VAL A 827 -15.59 -7.76 20.95
N TYR A 828 -16.83 -7.83 20.49
CA TYR A 828 -17.62 -6.62 20.24
C TYR A 828 -18.13 -6.07 21.56
N GLN A 829 -17.81 -4.81 21.86
CA GLN A 829 -18.38 -4.11 23.00
C GLN A 829 -19.32 -3.03 22.52
N GLU A 830 -20.59 -3.11 22.91
CA GLU A 830 -21.57 -2.09 22.55
C GLU A 830 -21.14 -0.73 23.14
N PRO A 831 -20.99 0.32 22.31
CA PRO A 831 -20.63 1.63 22.81
C PRO A 831 -21.74 2.19 23.71
N PRO A 832 -21.40 2.86 24.82
CA PRO A 832 -22.41 3.52 25.65
C PRO A 832 -23.00 4.72 24.92
N SER A 833 -24.27 5.05 25.17
CA SER A 833 -24.87 6.31 24.68
C SER A 833 -24.08 7.54 25.22
N PRO A 834 -23.86 8.59 24.40
CA PRO A 834 -24.32 8.80 23.03
C PRO A 834 -23.40 8.22 21.93
N TYR A 835 -22.36 7.47 22.28
CA TYR A 835 -21.31 7.03 21.35
C TYR A 835 -21.73 5.94 20.35
N ASN A 836 -22.92 5.36 20.54
CA ASN A 836 -23.56 4.42 19.61
C ASN A 836 -24.52 5.10 18.62
N ASP A 837 -24.73 6.43 18.73
CA ASP A 837 -25.61 7.18 17.83
C ASP A 837 -24.82 7.63 16.59
N PRO A 838 -25.26 7.27 15.36
CA PRO A 838 -24.63 7.75 14.12
C PRO A 838 -24.58 9.27 14.00
N THR A 839 -25.47 10.00 14.68
CA THR A 839 -25.53 11.47 14.70
C THR A 839 -24.68 12.10 15.80
N PHE A 840 -24.03 11.30 16.67
CA PHE A 840 -23.16 11.78 17.73
C PHE A 840 -22.14 12.81 17.23
N LYS A 841 -21.96 13.87 18.03
CA LYS A 841 -20.97 14.91 17.81
C LYS A 841 -20.30 15.27 19.13
N PRO A 842 -18.97 15.16 19.22
CA PRO A 842 -18.24 15.52 20.42
C PRO A 842 -18.27 17.04 20.62
N THR A 843 -18.18 17.46 21.87
CA THR A 843 -18.07 18.88 22.24
C THR A 843 -16.79 19.12 23.03
N PRO A 844 -16.11 20.27 22.85
CA PRO A 844 -14.85 20.55 23.52
C PRO A 844 -15.00 20.42 25.03
N PRO A 845 -14.06 19.77 25.73
CA PRO A 845 -12.71 19.38 25.31
C PRO A 845 -12.57 18.03 24.56
N GLU A 846 -13.67 17.38 24.18
CA GLU A 846 -13.68 16.11 23.44
C GLU A 846 -13.76 16.34 21.92
N PHE A 847 -13.05 15.52 21.13
CA PHE A 847 -12.91 15.64 19.67
C PHE A 847 -12.88 14.27 18.98
N PHE A 848 -13.28 14.23 17.71
CA PHE A 848 -12.86 13.15 16.82
C PHE A 848 -11.36 13.26 16.52
N TYR A 849 -10.68 12.12 16.44
CA TYR A 849 -9.27 12.04 16.09
C TYR A 849 -9.11 11.54 14.65
N ILE A 850 -8.27 12.22 13.88
CA ILE A 850 -7.83 11.75 12.55
C ILE A 850 -6.30 11.85 12.45
N GLU A 851 -5.69 10.95 11.68
CA GLU A 851 -4.28 11.04 11.34
C GLU A 851 -4.07 11.14 9.82
N TYR A 852 -3.07 11.90 9.37
CA TYR A 852 -2.86 12.13 7.93
C TYR A 852 -1.39 12.09 7.52
N LYS A 853 -1.18 11.86 6.21
CA LYS A 853 0.14 11.81 5.58
C LYS A 853 0.68 13.21 5.27
N VAL A 854 2.01 13.29 5.23
CA VAL A 854 2.75 14.49 4.84
C VAL A 854 3.55 14.17 3.56
N PRO A 855 3.42 14.96 2.46
CA PRO A 855 4.04 14.65 1.16
C PRO A 855 5.54 14.40 1.17
N GLN A 856 6.23 15.11 2.05
CA GLN A 856 7.67 15.08 2.18
C GLN A 856 8.15 13.78 2.82
N PHE A 857 7.31 13.06 3.58
CA PHE A 857 7.77 11.92 4.38
C PHE A 857 7.01 10.62 4.05
N ALA A 858 7.76 9.57 3.73
CA ALA A 858 7.30 8.20 3.75
C ALA A 858 7.47 7.65 5.18
N TYR A 859 6.44 7.87 6.01
CA TYR A 859 6.45 7.47 7.42
C TYR A 859 7.66 8.07 8.18
N VAL A 860 7.92 7.57 9.39
CA VAL A 860 9.13 7.91 10.18
C VAL A 860 10.43 7.50 9.50
N ALA A 861 10.41 6.59 8.52
CA ALA A 861 11.62 6.06 7.88
C ALA A 861 12.38 7.09 7.02
N SER A 862 11.74 8.22 6.68
CA SER A 862 12.32 9.26 5.83
C SER A 862 12.59 10.57 6.56
N THR A 863 12.23 10.66 7.85
CA THR A 863 12.44 11.90 8.63
C THR A 863 13.90 12.17 8.92
N ASP A 864 14.76 11.16 8.85
CA ASP A 864 16.20 11.33 9.01
C ASP A 864 16.90 11.79 7.72
N ASN A 865 16.15 12.18 6.70
CA ASN A 865 16.70 12.81 5.51
C ASN A 865 16.81 14.34 5.73
N PRO A 866 18.03 14.93 5.71
CA PRO A 866 18.23 16.34 6.01
C PRO A 866 17.54 17.28 5.02
N LEU A 867 17.41 16.91 3.74
CA LEU A 867 16.73 17.75 2.75
C LEU A 867 15.22 17.77 2.99
N LEU A 868 14.62 16.60 3.25
CA LEU A 868 13.19 16.52 3.55
C LEU A 868 12.85 17.22 4.86
N MET A 869 13.69 17.05 5.88
CA MET A 869 13.53 17.74 7.16
C MET A 869 13.65 19.24 7.00
N ALA A 870 14.62 19.77 6.25
CA ALA A 870 14.75 21.21 5.99
C ALA A 870 13.50 21.79 5.31
N ILE A 871 12.89 21.07 4.35
CA ILE A 871 11.63 21.50 3.71
C ILE A 871 10.50 21.60 4.73
N ALA A 872 10.47 20.74 5.74
CA ALA A 872 9.42 20.73 6.76
C ALA A 872 9.70 21.69 7.93
N SER A 873 10.86 21.61 8.57
CA SER A 873 11.20 22.34 9.79
C SER A 873 11.67 23.77 9.57
N ASP A 874 12.28 24.06 8.41
CA ASP A 874 12.94 25.35 8.16
C ASP A 874 12.17 26.20 7.13
N SER A 875 10.94 25.80 6.79
CA SER A 875 10.08 26.51 5.85
C SER A 875 8.94 27.26 6.53
N TYR A 876 8.31 28.16 5.79
CA TYR A 876 7.08 28.83 6.20
C TYR A 876 5.86 27.88 6.33
N HIS A 877 6.01 26.60 5.93
CA HIS A 877 4.98 25.57 6.06
C HIS A 877 5.14 24.69 7.31
N LYS A 878 6.11 24.96 8.18
CA LYS A 878 6.36 24.16 9.39
C LYS A 878 5.10 23.84 10.18
N ASP A 879 4.28 24.87 10.41
CA ASP A 879 3.08 24.77 11.23
C ASP A 879 2.02 23.86 10.55
N ILE A 880 1.94 23.91 9.22
CA ILE A 880 1.04 23.09 8.41
C ILE A 880 1.50 21.61 8.41
N LEU A 881 2.80 21.37 8.30
CA LEU A 881 3.37 20.04 8.07
C LEU A 881 3.68 19.25 9.35
N MET A 882 3.98 19.92 10.46
CA MET A 882 4.53 19.28 11.67
C MET A 882 3.64 19.35 12.91
N ARG A 883 2.61 20.19 12.93
CA ARG A 883 1.78 20.43 14.12
C ARG A 883 0.38 19.81 13.97
N ALA A 884 -0.29 19.59 15.10
CA ALA A 884 -1.67 19.12 15.12
C ALA A 884 -2.63 20.22 14.65
N TRP A 885 -3.51 19.94 13.70
CA TRP A 885 -4.50 20.90 13.20
C TRP A 885 -5.71 20.96 14.11
N MET A 886 -6.11 22.17 14.50
CA MET A 886 -7.28 22.44 15.34
C MET A 886 -8.05 23.66 14.84
N ASN A 887 -9.38 23.66 14.97
CA ASN A 887 -10.17 24.83 14.58
C ASN A 887 -10.00 26.01 15.58
N PRO A 888 -9.76 27.25 15.14
CA PRO A 888 -9.57 28.41 16.01
C PRO A 888 -10.75 28.70 16.93
N THR A 889 -11.98 28.48 16.45
CA THR A 889 -13.21 28.74 17.23
C THR A 889 -13.23 27.88 18.47
N THR A 890 -12.89 26.60 18.30
CA THR A 890 -12.86 25.64 19.38
C THR A 890 -11.62 25.80 20.26
N ALA A 891 -10.45 26.09 19.68
CA ALA A 891 -9.23 26.36 20.42
C ALA A 891 -9.40 27.53 21.40
N SER A 892 -10.09 28.59 20.99
CA SER A 892 -10.41 29.74 21.84
C SER A 892 -11.25 29.36 23.06
N GLN A 893 -12.14 28.37 22.96
CA GLN A 893 -12.96 27.90 24.09
C GLN A 893 -12.11 27.18 25.15
N LEU A 894 -11.01 26.56 24.72
CA LEU A 894 -10.05 25.88 25.58
C LEU A 894 -8.86 26.77 25.99
N GLY A 895 -8.85 28.04 25.56
CA GLY A 895 -7.76 28.98 25.81
C GLY A 895 -6.44 28.62 25.10
N ILE A 896 -6.49 27.80 24.05
CA ILE A 896 -5.35 27.31 23.28
C ILE A 896 -5.02 28.32 22.16
N ASN A 897 -3.75 28.72 22.06
CA ASN A 897 -3.25 29.63 21.03
C ASN A 897 -2.37 28.90 20.00
N GLU A 898 -2.10 29.55 18.86
CA GLU A 898 -1.18 29.04 17.83
C GLU A 898 0.17 28.66 18.45
N GLY A 899 0.64 27.44 18.17
CA GLY A 899 1.94 26.94 18.62
C GLY A 899 1.99 26.49 20.08
N ASP A 900 0.90 26.62 20.86
CA ASP A 900 0.82 26.06 22.21
C ASP A 900 1.06 24.53 22.18
N TRP A 901 1.69 24.01 23.22
CA TRP A 901 1.76 22.57 23.45
C TRP A 901 0.43 22.06 24.00
N ILE A 902 -0.10 21.03 23.36
CA ILE A 902 -1.34 20.36 23.76
C ILE A 902 -1.06 18.90 24.08
N ALA A 903 -1.87 18.36 24.99
CA ALA A 903 -1.99 16.93 25.25
C ALA A 903 -3.26 16.41 24.57
N ILE A 904 -3.12 15.34 23.78
CA ILE A 904 -4.21 14.63 23.12
C ILE A 904 -4.32 13.26 23.78
N GLU A 905 -5.42 12.98 24.48
CA GLU A 905 -5.56 11.82 25.36
C GLU A 905 -6.69 10.89 24.91
N ARG A 906 -6.42 9.58 24.80
CA ARG A 906 -7.45 8.54 24.60
C ARG A 906 -7.95 8.05 25.97
N TRP A 907 -8.79 8.84 26.64
CA TRP A 907 -9.14 8.61 28.06
C TRP A 907 -10.25 7.58 28.28
N LYS A 908 -11.15 7.36 27.32
CA LYS A 908 -12.26 6.38 27.46
C LYS A 908 -11.86 4.94 27.20
N LEU A 909 -10.79 4.76 26.45
CA LEU A 909 -10.17 3.47 26.21
C LEU A 909 -8.74 3.52 26.77
N PRO A 910 -8.54 3.34 28.09
CA PRO A 910 -7.19 3.25 28.64
C PRO A 910 -6.46 2.02 28.10
N ASN A 911 -5.13 1.99 28.27
CA ASN A 911 -4.35 0.79 28.04
C ASN A 911 -4.76 -0.33 29.03
N PRO A 912 -4.44 -1.61 28.73
CA PRO A 912 -4.75 -2.72 29.63
C PRO A 912 -4.17 -2.58 31.05
N ASP A 913 -3.11 -1.79 31.23
CA ASP A 913 -2.50 -1.48 32.53
C ASP A 913 -3.16 -0.29 33.27
N GLY A 914 -4.21 0.30 32.70
CA GLY A 914 -4.95 1.44 33.24
C GLY A 914 -4.36 2.81 32.88
N THR A 915 -3.22 2.87 32.18
CA THR A 915 -2.62 4.15 31.77
C THR A 915 -3.45 4.81 30.66
N ILE A 916 -3.49 6.15 30.64
CA ILE A 916 -4.15 6.92 29.58
C ILE A 916 -3.12 7.19 28.47
N PRO A 917 -3.30 6.64 27.26
CA PRO A 917 -2.44 6.92 26.12
C PRO A 917 -2.56 8.38 25.70
N LYS A 918 -1.41 8.99 25.35
CA LYS A 918 -1.32 10.44 25.14
C LYS A 918 -0.20 10.83 24.17
N LEU A 919 -0.49 11.84 23.34
CA LEU A 919 0.49 12.60 22.56
C LEU A 919 0.64 14.01 23.11
N VAL A 920 1.86 14.53 23.09
CA VAL A 920 2.19 15.91 23.46
C VAL A 920 2.82 16.58 22.25
N ILE A 921 2.11 17.52 21.65
CA ILE A 921 2.40 18.07 20.32
C ILE A 921 2.04 19.56 20.28
N ARG A 922 2.72 20.35 19.45
CA ARG A 922 2.31 21.73 19.19
C ARG A 922 1.10 21.80 18.27
N VAL A 923 0.25 22.80 18.48
CA VAL A 923 -0.97 22.99 17.68
C VAL A 923 -0.78 24.03 16.57
N HIS A 924 -1.44 23.82 15.44
CA HIS A 924 -1.69 24.77 14.37
C HIS A 924 -3.20 25.03 14.26
N LEU A 925 -3.59 26.30 14.36
CA LEU A 925 -4.97 26.76 14.35
C LEU A 925 -5.38 27.15 12.92
N THR A 926 -6.39 26.46 12.40
CA THR A 926 -6.86 26.67 11.03
C THR A 926 -8.36 26.44 10.85
N GLN A 927 -9.02 27.27 10.05
CA GLN A 927 -10.44 27.09 9.70
C GLN A 927 -10.66 25.92 8.73
N TYR A 928 -9.57 25.34 8.20
CA TYR A 928 -9.58 24.26 7.22
C TYR A 928 -9.68 22.86 7.84
N ILE A 929 -10.16 22.77 9.09
CA ILE A 929 -10.54 21.53 9.75
C ILE A 929 -11.85 21.76 10.51
N ARG A 930 -12.69 20.72 10.59
CA ARG A 930 -13.95 20.78 11.33
C ARG A 930 -13.75 21.21 12.79
N PRO A 931 -14.69 21.96 13.40
CA PRO A 931 -14.60 22.38 14.80
C PRO A 931 -14.56 21.27 15.86
N ASP A 932 -15.03 20.07 15.50
CA ASP A 932 -15.18 18.90 16.37
C ASP A 932 -14.08 17.84 16.14
N THR A 933 -13.06 18.16 15.33
CA THR A 933 -12.02 17.22 14.89
C THR A 933 -10.62 17.78 15.17
N ILE A 934 -9.72 16.92 15.64
CA ILE A 934 -8.28 17.19 15.74
C ILE A 934 -7.53 16.31 14.74
N GLY A 935 -6.64 16.89 13.94
CA GLY A 935 -5.85 16.17 12.94
C GLY A 935 -4.37 16.13 13.31
N VAL A 936 -3.73 14.97 13.23
CA VAL A 936 -2.29 14.82 13.56
C VAL A 936 -1.48 14.26 12.37
N PRO A 937 -0.34 14.89 12.00
CA PRO A 937 0.53 14.35 10.96
C PRO A 937 1.26 13.10 11.46
N GLU A 938 1.21 12.01 10.72
CA GLU A 938 1.73 10.70 11.15
C GLU A 938 3.27 10.59 11.15
N ALA A 939 3.97 11.44 10.41
CA ALA A 939 5.36 11.17 10.01
C ALA A 939 6.40 11.23 11.14
N PHE A 940 6.05 11.65 12.36
CA PHE A 940 6.98 12.05 13.41
C PHE A 940 6.83 11.22 14.70
N GLY A 941 7.64 11.55 15.72
CA GLY A 941 7.67 10.84 17.00
C GLY A 941 8.87 9.89 17.16
N GLN A 942 10.08 10.36 16.82
CA GLN A 942 11.31 9.56 16.90
C GLN A 942 11.80 9.38 18.35
N ARG A 943 12.26 8.17 18.70
CA ARG A 943 12.84 7.84 20.01
C ARG A 943 14.31 7.45 19.98
N ASN A 944 14.87 7.13 18.81
CA ASN A 944 16.29 6.77 18.71
C ASN A 944 17.18 8.01 18.55
N PRO A 945 18.06 8.33 19.52
CA PRO A 945 18.96 9.48 19.42
C PRO A 945 20.06 9.29 18.35
N ALA A 946 20.23 8.09 17.78
CA ALA A 946 21.15 7.85 16.66
C ALA A 946 20.67 8.44 15.32
N LEU A 947 19.40 8.88 15.23
CA LEU A 947 18.83 9.53 14.03
C LEU A 947 18.81 11.04 14.25
N THR A 948 19.97 11.67 14.05
CA THR A 948 20.28 13.04 14.45
C THR A 948 19.46 14.10 13.72
N THR A 949 18.99 13.80 12.51
CA THR A 949 18.10 14.69 11.77
C THR A 949 16.66 14.51 12.23
N ALA A 950 16.21 13.26 12.39
CA ALA A 950 14.84 12.97 12.78
C ALA A 950 14.47 13.53 14.16
N ILE A 951 15.39 13.51 15.13
CA ILE A 951 15.14 14.05 16.48
C ILE A 951 14.89 15.56 16.49
N LYS A 952 15.23 16.32 15.44
CA LYS A 952 14.92 17.75 15.36
C LYS A 952 13.40 18.02 15.38
N ALA A 953 12.60 17.09 14.84
CA ALA A 953 11.15 17.19 14.85
C ALA A 953 10.53 17.13 16.25
N VAL A 954 11.26 16.61 17.24
CA VAL A 954 10.79 16.49 18.63
C VAL A 954 10.40 17.85 19.24
N ASN A 955 11.02 18.95 18.80
CA ASN A 955 10.69 20.31 19.26
C ASN A 955 9.32 20.83 18.81
N GLU A 956 8.70 20.16 17.83
CA GLU A 956 7.39 20.52 17.29
C GLU A 956 6.35 19.41 17.54
N PHE A 957 6.76 18.15 17.45
CA PHE A 957 5.86 16.98 17.50
C PHE A 957 5.92 16.18 18.82
N GLY A 958 7.00 16.31 19.59
CA GLY A 958 7.31 15.40 20.69
C GLY A 958 7.92 14.06 20.23
N ASN A 959 8.18 13.18 21.19
CA ASN A 959 8.92 11.93 21.02
C ASN A 959 8.04 10.66 20.96
N LYS A 960 6.73 10.78 20.78
CA LYS A 960 5.82 9.62 20.67
C LYS A 960 5.12 9.65 19.31
N PRO A 961 5.11 8.54 18.54
CA PRO A 961 4.41 8.47 17.27
C PRO A 961 2.90 8.32 17.49
N VAL A 962 2.11 8.56 16.44
CA VAL A 962 0.63 8.47 16.50
C VAL A 962 0.11 7.10 16.94
N SER A 963 0.88 6.03 16.72
CA SER A 963 0.53 4.67 17.15
C SER A 963 0.44 4.49 18.67
N GLU A 964 0.93 5.46 19.45
CA GLU A 964 0.72 5.52 20.90
C GLU A 964 -0.76 5.68 21.28
N LEU A 965 -1.56 6.31 20.41
CA LEU A 965 -3.01 6.45 20.64
C LEU A 965 -3.82 5.25 20.17
N TRP A 966 -3.22 4.35 19.38
CA TRP A 966 -3.99 3.26 18.77
C TRP A 966 -4.51 2.28 19.84
N PRO A 967 -5.76 1.82 19.73
CA PRO A 967 -6.34 0.91 20.70
C PRO A 967 -5.79 -0.52 20.55
N SER A 968 -6.14 -1.41 21.48
CA SER A 968 -5.65 -2.80 21.45
C SER A 968 -6.40 -3.66 20.45
N GLY A 969 -7.70 -3.45 20.28
CA GLY A 969 -8.55 -4.30 19.46
C GLY A 969 -8.36 -4.13 17.93
N ARG A 970 -8.85 -5.12 17.18
CA ARG A 970 -8.58 -5.32 15.76
C ARG A 970 -9.86 -5.62 14.98
N ASN A 971 -9.90 -5.19 13.72
CA ASN A 971 -11.00 -5.53 12.82
C ASN A 971 -11.07 -7.05 12.61
N PRO A 972 -12.26 -7.68 12.68
CA PRO A 972 -12.36 -9.13 12.59
C PRO A 972 -12.06 -9.70 11.20
N LEU A 973 -12.23 -8.93 10.12
CA LEU A 973 -11.91 -9.37 8.76
C LEU A 973 -10.43 -9.10 8.42
N GLY A 974 -10.01 -7.84 8.52
CA GLY A 974 -8.72 -7.36 7.99
C GLY A 974 -7.56 -7.26 9.00
N GLY A 975 -7.81 -7.47 10.30
CA GLY A 975 -6.76 -7.53 11.33
C GLY A 975 -6.03 -6.22 11.64
N TYR A 976 -6.50 -5.08 11.13
CA TYR A 976 -5.95 -3.74 11.41
C TYR A 976 -6.50 -3.17 12.72
N LYS A 977 -5.70 -2.33 13.38
CA LYS A 977 -6.10 -1.58 14.58
C LYS A 977 -7.18 -0.55 14.24
N GLN A 978 -8.12 -0.36 15.16
CA GLN A 978 -9.21 0.62 15.05
C GLN A 978 -8.73 2.05 15.40
N SER A 979 -7.70 2.54 14.71
CA SER A 979 -6.97 3.77 15.08
C SER A 979 -7.78 5.07 14.97
N GLU A 980 -8.98 5.01 14.40
CA GLU A 980 -9.93 6.13 14.32
C GLU A 980 -11.30 5.77 14.91
N GLN A 981 -11.40 4.75 15.79
CA GLN A 981 -12.65 4.37 16.46
C GLN A 981 -12.73 4.83 17.91
N PHE A 982 -12.34 6.07 18.18
CA PHE A 982 -12.40 6.68 19.50
C PHE A 982 -12.44 8.20 19.39
N THR A 983 -12.82 8.83 20.47
CA THR A 983 -12.65 10.27 20.65
C THR A 983 -11.43 10.56 21.53
N VAL A 984 -10.90 11.77 21.43
CA VAL A 984 -9.76 12.25 22.22
C VAL A 984 -10.10 13.50 23.02
N TYR A 985 -9.50 13.61 24.20
CA TYR A 985 -9.61 14.77 25.07
C TYR A 985 -8.40 15.66 24.80
N VAL A 986 -8.64 16.94 24.52
CA VAL A 986 -7.58 17.90 24.18
C VAL A 986 -7.50 18.98 25.24
N ARG A 987 -6.29 19.25 25.72
CA ARG A 987 -5.99 20.31 26.70
C ARG A 987 -4.58 20.85 26.49
N LYS A 988 -4.23 21.94 27.17
CA LYS A 988 -2.82 22.35 27.27
C LYS A 988 -1.98 21.28 27.98
N ALA A 989 -0.78 21.05 27.45
CA ALA A 989 0.20 20.18 28.09
C ALA A 989 0.77 20.85 29.35
N THR A 990 1.11 20.06 30.37
CA THR A 990 1.81 20.56 31.56
C THR A 990 3.31 20.78 31.28
N PRO A 991 4.02 21.57 32.10
CA PRO A 991 5.47 21.73 31.95
C PRO A 991 6.23 20.41 31.97
N ASP A 992 5.85 19.47 32.85
CA ASP A 992 6.49 18.15 32.96
C ASP A 992 6.25 17.31 31.70
N GLU A 993 5.03 17.35 31.15
CA GLU A 993 4.69 16.67 29.90
C GLU A 993 5.50 17.22 28.71
N ILE A 994 5.68 18.54 28.65
CA ILE A 994 6.50 19.20 27.62
C ILE A 994 7.97 18.79 27.80
N GLN A 995 8.47 18.76 29.03
CA GLN A 995 9.84 18.35 29.32
C GLN A 995 10.09 16.90 28.91
N GLU A 996 9.21 15.96 29.26
CA GLU A 996 9.29 14.55 28.85
C GLU A 996 9.27 14.41 27.31
N ALA A 997 8.34 15.13 26.66
CA ALA A 997 8.17 15.07 25.21
C ALA A 997 9.36 15.63 24.44
N THR A 998 10.06 16.62 25.01
CA THR A 998 11.15 17.35 24.34
C THR A 998 12.56 16.96 24.76
N GLN A 999 12.71 16.13 25.80
CA GLN A 999 14.01 15.77 26.38
C GLN A 999 15.01 15.27 25.34
N LEU A 1000 14.56 14.44 24.39
CA LEU A 1000 15.40 13.87 23.33
C LEU A 1000 16.01 14.91 22.38
N ALA A 1001 15.39 16.08 22.22
CA ALA A 1001 15.92 17.14 21.36
C ALA A 1001 17.25 17.72 21.87
N SER A 1002 17.56 17.50 23.15
CA SER A 1002 18.79 17.96 23.80
C SER A 1002 19.85 16.88 23.97
N VAL A 1003 19.54 15.62 23.64
CA VAL A 1003 20.46 14.49 23.83
C VAL A 1003 21.59 14.57 22.81
N GLN A 1004 22.80 14.80 23.30
CA GLN A 1004 24.02 14.50 22.56
C GLN A 1004 24.38 13.04 22.88
N THR A 1005 24.49 12.19 21.85
CA THR A 1005 24.88 10.78 22.05
C THR A 1005 26.32 10.71 22.56
N SER A 1006 26.51 10.28 23.81
CA SER A 1006 27.85 10.09 24.40
C SER A 1006 28.59 8.90 23.80
N ASP A 1007 27.84 7.90 23.31
CA ASP A 1007 28.33 6.66 22.74
C ASP A 1007 28.32 6.73 21.21
N THR A 1008 29.07 7.68 20.65
CA THR A 1008 29.37 7.64 19.21
C THR A 1008 30.23 6.41 18.92
N LEU A 1009 29.74 5.48 18.10
CA LEU A 1009 30.53 4.33 17.63
C LEU A 1009 31.80 4.83 16.92
N PRO A 1010 32.92 4.07 16.91
CA PRO A 1010 34.15 4.47 16.21
C PRO A 1010 33.92 4.90 14.74
N SER A 1011 33.07 4.16 14.02
CA SER A 1011 32.62 4.49 12.65
C SER A 1011 31.74 5.74 12.52
N GLN A 1012 31.27 6.29 13.63
CA GLN A 1012 30.49 7.54 13.71
C GLN A 1012 31.30 8.70 14.29
N GLN A 1013 32.33 8.43 15.11
CA GLN A 1013 33.26 9.44 15.66
C GLN A 1013 34.17 10.04 14.58
N SER A 1014 34.61 9.18 13.66
CA SER A 1014 35.35 9.61 12.49
C SER A 1014 34.37 10.27 11.52
N LYS A 1015 34.21 11.59 11.64
CA LYS A 1015 33.64 12.46 10.57
C LYS A 1015 34.43 12.37 9.23
N VAL A 1016 35.37 11.43 9.14
CA VAL A 1016 36.41 11.22 8.13
C VAL A 1016 36.59 9.71 7.86
N ILE A 1017 35.53 8.90 7.86
CA ILE A 1017 35.58 7.69 7.00
C ILE A 1017 35.17 8.18 5.63
N THR A 1018 36.14 8.32 4.75
CA THR A 1018 35.87 8.73 3.37
C THR A 1018 34.95 7.68 2.75
N PRO A 1019 33.76 8.07 2.28
CA PRO A 1019 32.90 7.20 1.47
C PRO A 1019 33.73 6.50 0.39
N ASN A 1020 33.55 5.20 0.19
CA ASN A 1020 34.20 4.49 -0.91
C ASN A 1020 33.59 4.95 -2.23
N ASN A 1021 34.23 5.96 -2.82
CA ASN A 1021 33.89 6.53 -4.10
C ASN A 1021 34.92 6.10 -5.15
N SER A 1022 35.65 5.00 -4.93
CA SER A 1022 36.70 4.56 -5.84
C SER A 1022 36.12 3.71 -6.96
N ALA A 1023 36.42 4.05 -8.21
CA ALA A 1023 36.11 3.23 -9.37
C ALA A 1023 37.18 3.46 -10.44
N SER A 1024 37.63 2.42 -11.12
CA SER A 1024 38.47 2.54 -12.31
C SER A 1024 37.67 3.09 -13.49
N GLN A 1025 38.36 3.60 -14.52
CA GLN A 1025 37.70 4.03 -15.76
C GLN A 1025 36.93 2.88 -16.43
N SER A 1026 37.46 1.65 -16.37
CA SER A 1026 36.77 0.46 -16.90
C SER A 1026 35.50 0.15 -16.13
N GLU A 1027 35.53 0.20 -14.80
CA GLU A 1027 34.34 0.01 -13.97
C GLU A 1027 33.30 1.09 -14.25
N TRP A 1028 33.72 2.36 -14.40
CA TRP A 1028 32.78 3.42 -14.77
C TRP A 1028 32.18 3.18 -16.16
N ASN A 1029 32.98 2.79 -17.15
CA ASN A 1029 32.50 2.49 -18.51
C ASN A 1029 31.56 1.27 -18.57
N GLU A 1030 31.76 0.27 -17.71
CA GLU A 1030 30.94 -0.94 -17.63
C GLU A 1030 29.64 -0.70 -16.83
N TYR A 1031 29.76 -0.08 -15.66
CA TYR A 1031 28.67 0.01 -14.71
C TYR A 1031 27.78 1.25 -14.87
N VAL A 1032 28.29 2.34 -15.47
CA VAL A 1032 27.62 3.65 -15.38
C VAL A 1032 27.67 4.47 -16.68
N SER A 1033 28.70 4.36 -17.52
CA SER A 1033 28.87 5.27 -18.66
C SER A 1033 27.99 4.89 -19.86
N TYR A 1034 27.19 5.85 -20.34
CA TYR A 1034 26.38 5.73 -21.55
C TYR A 1034 27.03 6.34 -22.80
N GLY A 1035 26.64 5.81 -23.96
CA GLY A 1035 26.78 6.48 -25.25
C GLY A 1035 25.61 7.45 -25.50
N ASN A 1036 25.93 8.72 -25.77
CA ASN A 1036 25.07 9.85 -26.15
C ASN A 1036 23.61 9.91 -25.62
N VAL A 1037 23.42 10.78 -24.63
CA VAL A 1037 22.14 11.22 -24.03
C VAL A 1037 21.12 11.76 -25.05
N SER A 1038 21.57 12.16 -26.25
CA SER A 1038 20.74 12.78 -27.30
C SER A 1038 19.70 11.86 -27.94
N THR A 1039 19.69 10.56 -27.62
CA THR A 1039 18.75 9.57 -28.19
C THR A 1039 17.61 9.17 -27.24
N LEU A 1040 17.49 9.81 -26.07
CA LEU A 1040 16.40 9.56 -25.11
C LEU A 1040 15.07 10.28 -25.45
N GLY A 1041 15.00 10.91 -26.64
CA GLY A 1041 13.86 11.70 -27.12
C GLY A 1041 12.93 10.93 -28.04
#